data_AF-A0A3S2VG05-F1
#
_entry.id   AF-A0A3S2VG05-F1
#
_cell.length_a   1.000
_cell.length_b   1.000
_cell.length_c   1.000
_cell.angle_alpha   90.00
_cell.angle_beta   90.00
_cell.angle_gamma   90.00
#
_symmetry.space_group_name_H-M   'P 1'
#
loop_
_entity.id
_entity.type
_entity.pdbx_description
1 polymer ?
#
loop_
_entity_poly.entity_id
_entity_poly.type
_entity_poly.pdbx_seq_one_letter_code
_entity_poly.pdbx_strand_id
1 'polypeptide(L)'
;MNPETTLGEGERRRRRRRSSSTSSAFASPSPRASSGRRGAAPDRWAPLAWLVAAPCLLLALYLAAIHPLGAGWAVPAVLLVALLARYFWTTWPGWMLALVPLIGLAPWTGWLWLEEWDLLVLASAAGGYAAWAGPHRHTPPPVQAVWRRALRWRASAVALMVLAAAATALSVFIGVTDAGGLDLYVYQGYWESGQALRAGKPVLALLLMLPLWHRAATRAPQTLTPALGVGLCGVLLVVSLGALWERLAFTGFSNFSTDYRTTSVFWEMHVGGAALDGALALSLPFGLLALLRARGRLGFAWAMGLLLLGLYALITTFSRGLYLAAALALPLTLALWMRQQSRAQAAPAPAPGAVWPAAPAQALMPPGRSLFGLGLLVALGAAVAWQMFPNSGYRGLLAVSGAMVALMLQPVGHAGGDRRERLLGWGLGLVMAVPLVGLGALLATWVNKLAYGLYALAWLLSVVLARAAWSGRHPWRTPLGDSLRAMAWLTTVGLAGVVAWNWGGMPAVERAWLPLLVLSLAWPLSQGGSVGQVLGQLGWRPRMLAVGAMLGASAIVAALAGGSYIAERSSTVSQDLDGRFAHWSRGLAMADVAGGEWIGVGAGRYLPHFANNAPVEERIGDVRFLGGTPPRVALSAGRHTLGWGEMLRLTQRVNDAPPGLRLRVLVRNPLQLKLLGEVCERHLIYTEACRTRQAELPASEGFRWVTLELGGNGELGQRGWPKRGLALSLAVETPSTKVEIAGVSLQGSDGRELLKNGGFEDGMAHWFFSSDRHHLPWHAKSLPLHWYFEQGGIGLVLSLGLWALALGRVSWGNAAGHPLAPALAGALLGFMLVGLFDSLVDGARLAFLYGTLVCLGLGLRTPPPPAVPVPPPPEPASA
;
A
#
# COMPACT_ATOMS: atom_id res chain seq x y z
N MET A 1 72.41 -32.30 2.67
CA MET A 1 72.35 -31.45 3.89
C MET A 1 72.90 -30.07 3.52
N ASN A 2 72.47 -29.01 4.21
CA ASN A 2 72.92 -27.61 4.11
C ASN A 2 74.43 -27.42 4.44
N PRO A 3 75.04 -26.20 4.30
CA PRO A 3 74.80 -25.06 3.37
C PRO A 3 76.11 -24.44 2.79
N GLU A 4 76.04 -23.32 2.03
CA GLU A 4 77.20 -22.67 1.36
C GLU A 4 77.26 -21.11 1.48
N THR A 5 78.51 -20.57 1.64
CA THR A 5 79.13 -19.29 1.16
C THR A 5 78.41 -17.90 1.31
N THR A 6 78.93 -16.83 1.99
CA THR A 6 80.14 -15.94 1.81
C THR A 6 80.05 -14.93 0.62
N LEU A 7 80.59 -13.68 0.57
CA LEU A 7 81.47 -12.84 1.44
C LEU A 7 81.53 -11.34 0.96
N GLY A 8 81.79 -10.36 1.87
CA GLY A 8 82.58 -9.10 1.68
C GLY A 8 82.13 -7.96 0.72
N GLU A 9 82.82 -6.80 0.59
CA GLU A 9 83.51 -5.90 1.55
C GLU A 9 83.94 -4.54 0.89
N GLY A 10 84.16 -3.45 1.67
CA GLY A 10 84.90 -2.19 1.30
C GLY A 10 84.20 -1.14 0.40
N GLU A 11 84.64 0.12 0.23
CA GLU A 11 85.37 1.15 1.02
C GLU A 11 85.44 2.48 0.16
N ARG A 12 85.72 3.65 0.77
CA ARG A 12 86.35 4.90 0.19
C ARG A 12 85.63 5.93 -0.73
N ARG A 13 85.47 7.13 -0.14
CA ARG A 13 86.02 8.48 -0.51
C ARG A 13 85.64 9.29 -1.80
N ARG A 14 85.29 10.57 -1.52
CA ARG A 14 85.75 11.86 -2.13
C ARG A 14 85.17 12.44 -3.45
N ARG A 15 84.37 13.52 -3.26
CA ARG A 15 84.50 14.91 -3.78
C ARG A 15 84.83 15.23 -5.27
N ARG A 16 83.92 16.05 -5.84
CA ARG A 16 84.08 17.36 -6.57
C ARG A 16 84.26 17.42 -8.11
N ARG A 17 83.28 18.14 -8.73
CA ARG A 17 83.39 19.16 -9.83
C ARG A 17 83.87 18.66 -11.22
N ARG A 18 83.51 19.21 -12.39
CA ARG A 18 82.92 20.52 -12.85
C ARG A 18 82.30 20.25 -14.26
N SER A 19 81.06 20.65 -14.61
CA SER A 19 80.57 21.95 -15.15
C SER A 19 80.53 22.15 -16.69
N SER A 20 79.33 22.24 -17.27
CA SER A 20 78.91 23.11 -18.39
C SER A 20 77.38 22.96 -18.60
N SER A 21 76.50 23.88 -18.19
CA SER A 21 75.95 25.04 -18.96
C SER A 21 75.46 24.65 -20.37
N THR A 22 74.22 24.89 -20.81
CA THR A 22 73.10 25.78 -20.38
C THR A 22 71.77 25.29 -21.05
N SER A 23 70.52 25.73 -20.85
CA SER A 23 69.87 26.86 -20.12
C SER A 23 68.39 26.51 -19.76
N SER A 24 67.50 27.52 -19.60
CA SER A 24 66.00 27.46 -19.61
C SER A 24 65.31 26.54 -18.56
N ALA A 25 64.91 27.03 -17.37
CA ALA A 25 63.65 27.76 -17.07
C ALA A 25 62.37 26.87 -17.17
N PHE A 26 61.41 26.86 -16.24
CA PHE A 26 61.00 27.80 -15.18
C PHE A 26 60.75 27.10 -13.82
N ALA A 27 60.76 27.87 -12.72
CA ALA A 27 60.52 27.35 -11.37
C ALA A 27 59.04 26.94 -11.13
N SER A 28 58.83 25.80 -10.48
CA SER A 28 57.52 25.30 -10.06
C SER A 28 57.13 25.85 -8.68
N PRO A 29 56.01 26.59 -8.53
CA PRO A 29 55.51 26.98 -7.22
C PRO A 29 54.78 25.81 -6.55
N SER A 30 55.19 25.48 -5.32
CA SER A 30 54.49 24.51 -4.47
C SER A 30 53.03 24.92 -4.26
N PRO A 31 52.03 24.01 -4.38
CA PRO A 31 50.66 24.34 -4.05
C PRO A 31 50.49 24.49 -2.53
N ARG A 32 50.59 25.73 -2.04
CA ARG A 32 50.15 26.06 -0.69
C ARG A 32 48.70 25.62 -0.52
N ALA A 33 48.45 24.80 0.49
CA ALA A 33 47.11 24.48 0.96
C ALA A 33 46.42 25.74 1.50
N SER A 34 45.83 26.52 0.58
CA SER A 34 44.91 27.58 0.95
C SER A 34 43.59 26.93 1.37
N SER A 35 43.38 26.85 2.68
CA SER A 35 42.07 26.57 3.29
C SER A 35 41.13 27.77 3.09
N GLY A 36 40.95 28.16 1.83
CA GLY A 36 40.02 29.19 1.42
C GLY A 36 38.61 28.68 1.66
N ARG A 37 37.98 29.14 2.73
CA ARG A 37 36.52 29.23 2.82
C ARG A 37 36.05 30.15 1.69
N ARG A 38 35.95 29.64 0.46
CA ARG A 38 35.14 30.25 -0.59
C ARG A 38 33.72 30.21 -0.07
N GLY A 39 33.27 31.32 0.52
CA GLY A 39 31.89 31.49 0.93
C GLY A 39 31.02 31.16 -0.27
N ALA A 40 30.16 30.15 -0.14
CA ALA A 40 29.18 29.88 -1.17
C ALA A 40 28.35 31.16 -1.33
N ALA A 41 28.28 31.69 -2.55
CA ALA A 41 27.46 32.86 -2.82
C ALA A 41 26.04 32.61 -2.27
N PRO A 42 25.45 33.56 -1.51
CA PRO A 42 24.16 33.33 -0.87
C PRO A 42 23.12 32.90 -1.89
N ASP A 43 22.40 31.80 -1.61
CA ASP A 43 21.36 31.31 -2.51
C ASP A 43 20.29 32.40 -2.61
N ARG A 44 20.16 33.02 -3.79
CA ARG A 44 19.27 34.17 -4.05
C ARG A 44 17.80 33.90 -3.69
N TRP A 45 17.42 32.63 -3.51
CA TRP A 45 16.09 32.21 -3.12
C TRP A 45 15.91 32.02 -1.60
N ALA A 46 16.96 32.15 -0.79
CA ALA A 46 16.90 32.03 0.67
C ALA A 46 15.88 32.97 1.36
N PRO A 47 15.76 34.28 1.02
CA PRO A 47 14.73 35.12 1.64
C PRO A 47 13.32 34.68 1.26
N LEU A 48 13.08 34.29 -0.01
CA LEU A 48 11.79 33.77 -0.45
C LEU A 48 11.43 32.45 0.26
N ALA A 49 12.40 31.57 0.49
CA ALA A 49 12.18 30.36 1.25
C ALA A 49 11.83 30.63 2.72
N TRP A 50 12.41 31.65 3.37
CA TRP A 50 11.97 32.07 4.71
C TRP A 50 10.55 32.65 4.72
N LEU A 51 10.18 33.43 3.70
CA LEU A 51 8.82 33.96 3.52
C LEU A 51 7.75 32.88 3.36
N VAL A 52 8.12 31.66 2.96
CA VAL A 52 7.20 30.50 2.97
C VAL A 52 7.29 29.70 4.27
N ALA A 53 8.51 29.50 4.80
CA ALA A 53 8.74 28.68 5.99
C ALA A 53 8.04 29.21 7.24
N ALA A 54 8.12 30.53 7.49
CA ALA A 54 7.56 31.12 8.71
C ALA A 54 6.02 31.11 8.74
N PRO A 55 5.28 31.54 7.68
CA PRO A 55 3.81 31.39 7.66
C PRO A 55 3.34 29.94 7.75
N CYS A 56 4.03 28.99 7.09
CA CYS A 56 3.70 27.57 7.22
C CYS A 56 3.83 27.08 8.66
N LEU A 57 4.88 27.49 9.38
CA LEU A 57 5.08 27.12 10.79
C LEU A 57 4.02 27.77 11.69
N LEU A 58 3.78 29.07 11.53
CA LEU A 58 2.78 29.81 12.32
C LEU A 58 1.37 29.23 12.14
N LEU A 59 0.98 28.94 10.90
CA LEU A 59 -0.31 28.30 10.60
C LEU A 59 -0.38 26.88 11.17
N ALA A 60 0.66 26.06 11.03
CA ALA A 60 0.69 24.72 11.61
C ALA A 60 0.58 24.75 13.14
N LEU A 61 1.25 25.70 13.81
CA LEU A 61 1.20 25.85 15.27
C LEU A 61 -0.15 26.38 15.74
N TYR A 62 -0.75 27.34 15.04
CA TYR A 62 -2.09 27.84 15.32
C TYR A 62 -3.13 26.72 15.21
N LEU A 63 -3.14 26.01 14.08
CA LEU A 63 -4.07 24.90 13.84
C LEU A 63 -3.86 23.75 14.84
N ALA A 64 -2.61 23.45 15.21
CA ALA A 64 -2.30 22.46 16.24
C ALA A 64 -2.74 22.88 17.65
N ALA A 65 -2.73 24.18 17.97
CA ALA A 65 -3.19 24.67 19.27
C ALA A 65 -4.70 24.53 19.46
N ILE A 66 -5.49 24.71 18.40
CA ILE A 66 -6.95 24.56 18.40
C ILE A 66 -7.45 23.15 18.06
N HIS A 67 -6.55 22.21 17.76
CA HIS A 67 -6.93 20.87 17.27
C HIS A 67 -7.53 19.99 18.39
N PRO A 68 -8.57 19.17 18.12
CA PRO A 68 -9.14 18.20 19.09
C PRO A 68 -8.19 17.10 19.59
N LEU A 69 -6.92 17.09 19.14
CA LEU A 69 -5.89 16.24 19.75
C LEU A 69 -5.33 16.85 21.05
N GLY A 70 -5.64 18.13 21.31
CA GLY A 70 -5.05 18.93 22.36
C GLY A 70 -3.67 19.45 21.99
N ALA A 71 -3.40 20.72 22.32
CA ALA A 71 -2.11 21.38 22.06
C ALA A 71 -0.92 20.57 22.60
N GLY A 72 -1.08 19.88 23.75
CA GLY A 72 -0.05 19.05 24.37
C GLY A 72 0.47 17.88 23.52
N TRP A 73 -0.28 17.43 22.51
CA TRP A 73 0.18 16.40 21.56
C TRP A 73 0.43 16.99 20.17
N ALA A 74 -0.49 17.82 19.67
CA ALA A 74 -0.42 18.34 18.31
C ALA A 74 0.75 19.31 18.09
N VAL A 75 1.04 20.21 19.04
CA VAL A 75 2.14 21.19 18.91
C VAL A 75 3.51 20.51 18.92
N PRO A 76 3.84 19.60 19.88
CA PRO A 76 5.08 18.83 19.81
C PRO A 76 5.21 17.99 18.54
N ALA A 77 4.12 17.43 18.02
CA ALA A 77 4.13 16.68 16.76
C ALA A 77 4.49 17.57 15.56
N VAL A 78 3.89 18.76 15.44
CA VAL A 78 4.22 19.75 14.40
C VAL A 78 5.69 20.17 14.49
N LEU A 79 6.20 20.47 15.69
CA LEU A 79 7.60 20.86 15.89
C LEU A 79 8.57 19.72 15.55
N LEU A 80 8.25 18.48 15.93
CA LEU A 80 9.04 17.30 15.59
C LEU A 80 9.06 17.05 14.08
N VAL A 81 7.90 17.11 13.41
CA VAL A 81 7.81 16.96 11.95
C VAL A 81 8.61 18.05 11.24
N ALA A 82 8.49 19.31 11.65
CA ALA A 82 9.27 20.41 11.09
C ALA A 82 10.78 20.22 11.31
N LEU A 83 11.21 19.75 12.48
CA LEU A 83 12.62 19.44 12.77
C LEU A 83 13.16 18.28 11.92
N LEU A 84 12.39 17.20 11.79
CA LEU A 84 12.76 16.04 10.96
C LEU A 84 12.79 16.41 9.48
N ALA A 85 11.81 17.15 8.99
CA ALA A 85 11.79 17.70 7.63
C ALA A 85 12.99 18.65 7.40
N ARG A 86 13.37 19.47 8.39
CA ARG A 86 14.53 20.38 8.34
C ARG A 86 15.87 19.65 8.25
N TYR A 87 15.99 18.51 8.92
CA TYR A 87 17.24 17.75 9.02
C TYR A 87 17.38 16.73 7.87
N PHE A 88 16.32 15.98 7.59
CA PHE A 88 16.28 14.91 6.59
C PHE A 88 15.72 15.36 5.23
N TRP A 89 15.65 16.65 4.93
CA TRP A 89 14.96 17.24 3.77
C TRP A 89 15.23 16.60 2.39
N THR A 90 16.39 15.96 2.18
CA THR A 90 16.73 15.27 0.93
C THR A 90 16.15 13.85 0.80
N THR A 91 15.78 13.22 1.92
CA THR A 91 15.07 11.93 1.99
C THR A 91 13.63 12.08 2.49
N TRP A 92 13.28 13.23 3.07
CA TRP A 92 11.95 13.58 3.55
C TRP A 92 10.80 13.28 2.58
N PRO A 93 10.92 13.47 1.23
CA PRO A 93 9.85 13.09 0.31
C PRO A 93 9.43 11.62 0.43
N GLY A 94 10.37 10.72 0.74
CA GLY A 94 10.07 9.31 1.02
C GLY A 94 9.34 9.10 2.35
N TRP A 95 9.85 9.73 3.41
CA TRP A 95 9.26 9.64 4.76
C TRP A 95 7.85 10.22 4.80
N MET A 96 7.63 11.39 4.19
CA MET A 96 6.32 12.03 4.09
C MET A 96 5.31 11.09 3.42
N LEU A 97 5.64 10.50 2.26
CA LEU A 97 4.74 9.57 1.57
C LEU A 97 4.38 8.36 2.44
N ALA A 98 5.34 7.77 3.17
CA ALA A 98 5.07 6.67 4.08
C ALA A 98 4.17 7.05 5.28
N LEU A 99 4.20 8.32 5.71
CA LEU A 99 3.38 8.84 6.81
C LEU A 99 1.95 9.20 6.39
N VAL A 100 1.70 9.56 5.12
CA VAL A 100 0.37 10.01 4.64
C VAL A 100 -0.78 9.07 5.07
N PRO A 101 -0.70 7.73 4.94
CA PRO A 101 -1.81 6.86 5.34
C PRO A 101 -2.02 6.77 6.86
N LEU A 102 -0.97 6.98 7.68
CA LEU A 102 -1.09 6.95 9.15
C LEU A 102 -1.80 8.19 9.72
N ILE A 103 -1.70 9.31 9.01
CA ILE A 103 -2.06 10.63 9.55
C ILE A 103 -3.44 11.00 9.01
N GLY A 104 -4.45 10.69 9.81
CA GLY A 104 -5.88 10.94 9.54
C GLY A 104 -6.73 10.31 10.65
N LEU A 105 -6.96 11.08 11.72
CA LEU A 105 -7.58 10.63 12.97
C LEU A 105 -9.00 11.17 13.16
N ALA A 106 -9.68 11.58 12.07
CA ALA A 106 -11.07 12.05 12.09
C ALA A 106 -12.05 11.17 12.92
N PRO A 107 -11.95 9.82 12.98
CA PRO A 107 -12.78 9.00 13.85
C PRO A 107 -12.53 9.17 15.35
N TRP A 108 -11.52 9.96 15.75
CA TRP A 108 -11.21 10.35 17.13
C TRP A 108 -11.29 11.86 17.35
N THR A 109 -11.10 12.67 16.31
CA THR A 109 -11.03 14.15 16.39
C THR A 109 -12.30 14.84 15.89
N GLY A 110 -13.11 14.17 15.07
CA GLY A 110 -14.35 14.68 14.48
C GLY A 110 -14.18 15.62 13.29
N TRP A 111 -12.98 16.15 13.05
CA TRP A 111 -12.73 17.08 11.94
C TRP A 111 -12.54 16.36 10.61
N LEU A 112 -13.24 16.86 9.57
CA LEU A 112 -13.32 16.19 8.26
C LEU A 112 -12.55 16.92 7.15
N TRP A 113 -12.59 18.26 7.12
CA TRP A 113 -11.94 19.05 6.07
C TRP A 113 -10.53 19.51 6.44
N LEU A 114 -10.30 19.85 7.72
CA LEU A 114 -9.00 20.21 8.27
C LEU A 114 -8.51 19.05 9.14
N GLU A 115 -7.48 18.37 8.67
CA GLU A 115 -7.03 17.07 9.19
C GLU A 115 -5.59 17.15 9.74
N GLU A 116 -5.15 16.11 10.43
CA GLU A 116 -3.75 15.99 10.85
C GLU A 116 -2.79 15.93 9.65
N TRP A 117 -3.29 15.55 8.47
CA TRP A 117 -2.55 15.58 7.21
C TRP A 117 -2.17 17.01 6.81
N ASP A 118 -3.02 18.00 7.08
CA ASP A 118 -2.74 19.42 6.82
C ASP A 118 -1.61 19.92 7.73
N LEU A 119 -1.62 19.51 9.00
CA LEU A 119 -0.53 19.76 9.95
C LEU A 119 0.79 19.12 9.46
N LEU A 120 0.76 17.88 8.96
CA LEU A 120 1.93 17.21 8.37
C LEU A 120 2.48 17.98 7.17
N VAL A 121 1.63 18.44 6.26
CA VAL A 121 2.03 19.16 5.04
C VAL A 121 2.66 20.52 5.41
N LEU A 122 2.02 21.29 6.28
CA LEU A 122 2.51 22.61 6.70
C LEU A 122 3.81 22.51 7.52
N ALA A 123 3.92 21.54 8.44
CA ALA A 123 5.15 21.28 9.18
C ALA A 123 6.29 20.79 8.26
N SER A 124 5.98 19.94 7.28
CA SER A 124 6.92 19.51 6.23
C SER A 124 7.43 20.70 5.41
N ALA A 125 6.55 21.64 5.07
CA ALA A 125 6.90 22.85 4.35
C ALA A 125 7.80 23.75 5.18
N ALA A 126 7.41 24.06 6.42
CA ALA A 126 8.19 24.86 7.36
C ALA A 126 9.62 24.34 7.50
N GLY A 127 9.76 23.04 7.79
CA GLY A 127 11.07 22.39 7.92
C GLY A 127 11.87 22.39 6.61
N GLY A 128 11.24 22.01 5.49
CA GLY A 128 11.89 21.91 4.18
C GLY A 128 12.35 23.26 3.61
N TYR A 129 11.53 24.31 3.73
CA TYR A 129 11.90 25.65 3.27
C TYR A 129 12.95 26.30 4.18
N ALA A 130 12.87 26.09 5.50
CA ALA A 130 13.96 26.44 6.41
C ALA A 130 15.26 25.64 6.12
N ALA A 131 15.16 24.44 5.55
CA ALA A 131 16.31 23.65 5.10
C ALA A 131 16.95 24.18 3.82
N TRP A 132 16.16 24.82 2.95
CA TRP A 132 16.65 25.55 1.78
C TRP A 132 17.34 26.84 2.21
N ALA A 133 16.67 27.65 3.03
CA ALA A 133 17.14 29.00 3.38
C ALA A 133 18.33 29.01 4.37
N GLY A 134 18.38 28.07 5.31
CA GLY A 134 19.40 28.03 6.35
C GLY A 134 20.67 27.28 5.96
N PRO A 135 21.76 27.42 6.75
CA PRO A 135 22.99 26.67 6.53
C PRO A 135 22.73 25.16 6.52
N HIS A 136 23.39 24.47 5.61
CA HIS A 136 23.29 23.01 5.46
C HIS A 136 24.43 22.35 6.24
N ARG A 137 24.09 21.49 7.23
CA ARG A 137 25.08 20.76 8.03
C ARG A 137 25.95 19.77 7.23
N HIS A 138 25.49 19.38 6.05
CA HIS A 138 26.21 18.47 5.17
C HIS A 138 26.66 19.22 3.91
N THR A 139 27.96 19.17 3.64
CA THR A 139 28.49 19.42 2.31
C THR A 139 27.75 18.52 1.31
N PRO A 140 27.29 19.03 0.15
CA PRO A 140 26.68 18.17 -0.84
C PRO A 140 27.69 17.08 -1.22
N PRO A 141 27.32 15.79 -1.20
CA PRO A 141 28.20 14.72 -1.65
C PRO A 141 28.71 14.99 -3.07
N PRO A 142 29.94 14.56 -3.40
CA PRO A 142 30.58 14.88 -4.67
C PRO A 142 29.68 14.51 -5.86
N VAL A 143 29.67 15.37 -6.88
CA VAL A 143 28.82 15.24 -8.07
C VAL A 143 29.16 13.93 -8.79
N GLN A 144 28.31 12.91 -8.61
CA GLN A 144 28.41 11.65 -9.33
C GLN A 144 27.84 11.76 -10.75
N ALA A 145 28.25 10.83 -11.61
CA ALA A 145 28.10 10.90 -13.05
C ALA A 145 26.65 11.09 -13.57
N VAL A 146 26.60 11.55 -14.82
CA VAL A 146 25.46 12.12 -15.56
C VAL A 146 24.19 11.25 -15.58
N TRP A 147 24.27 9.96 -15.25
CA TRP A 147 23.14 9.03 -15.17
C TRP A 147 22.13 9.35 -14.06
N ARG A 148 22.47 10.16 -13.05
CA ARG A 148 21.55 10.59 -11.98
C ARG A 148 20.94 11.98 -12.26
N ARG A 149 20.18 12.12 -13.35
CA ARG A 149 19.51 13.39 -13.68
C ARG A 149 18.46 13.76 -12.63
N ALA A 150 18.40 15.05 -12.28
CA ALA A 150 17.34 15.62 -11.46
C ALA A 150 15.97 15.52 -12.13
N LEU A 151 14.92 15.58 -11.31
CA LEU A 151 13.53 15.77 -11.72
C LEU A 151 13.44 17.05 -12.56
N ARG A 152 12.92 16.99 -13.80
CA ARG A 152 12.75 18.19 -14.64
C ARG A 152 11.70 17.98 -15.73
N TRP A 153 10.56 18.66 -15.54
CA TRP A 153 9.42 18.72 -16.46
C TRP A 153 9.75 19.43 -17.79
N ARG A 154 8.91 19.20 -18.81
CA ARG A 154 8.88 19.98 -20.06
C ARG A 154 7.93 21.15 -19.90
N ALA A 155 8.13 22.25 -20.64
CA ALA A 155 7.25 23.42 -20.59
C ALA A 155 5.78 23.06 -20.83
N SER A 156 5.48 22.21 -21.81
CA SER A 156 4.11 21.72 -22.06
C SER A 156 3.52 20.91 -20.90
N ALA A 157 4.32 20.09 -20.21
CA ALA A 157 3.87 19.38 -19.02
C ALA A 157 3.63 20.33 -17.83
N VAL A 158 4.43 21.40 -17.69
CA VAL A 158 4.19 22.45 -16.70
C VAL A 158 2.90 23.21 -17.02
N ALA A 159 2.69 23.60 -18.30
CA ALA A 159 1.48 24.26 -18.73
C ALA A 159 0.22 23.42 -18.44
N LEU A 160 0.24 22.11 -18.75
CA LEU A 160 -0.88 21.21 -18.41
C LEU A 160 -1.11 21.06 -16.91
N MET A 161 -0.05 20.99 -16.09
CA MET A 161 -0.19 20.96 -14.63
C MET A 161 -0.76 22.28 -14.07
N VAL A 162 -0.36 23.43 -14.64
CA VAL A 162 -0.90 24.75 -14.26
C VAL A 162 -2.35 24.89 -14.69
N LEU A 163 -2.72 24.44 -15.90
CA LEU A 163 -4.11 24.42 -16.37
C LEU A 163 -5.00 23.52 -15.51
N ALA A 164 -4.53 22.32 -15.13
CA ALA A 164 -5.27 21.44 -14.23
C ALA A 164 -5.41 22.02 -12.81
N ALA A 165 -4.37 22.68 -12.30
CA ALA A 165 -4.45 23.41 -11.03
C ALA A 165 -5.43 24.59 -11.10
N ALA A 166 -5.47 25.32 -12.23
CA ALA A 166 -6.44 26.39 -12.46
C ALA A 166 -7.88 25.87 -12.60
N ALA A 167 -8.09 24.76 -13.31
CA ALA A 167 -9.38 24.08 -13.40
C ALA A 167 -9.86 23.59 -12.02
N THR A 168 -8.94 23.07 -11.20
CA THR A 168 -9.25 22.68 -9.82
C THR A 168 -9.59 23.92 -8.97
N ALA A 169 -8.84 25.02 -9.09
CA ALA A 169 -9.13 26.26 -8.37
C ALA A 169 -10.48 26.88 -8.77
N LEU A 170 -10.83 26.85 -10.06
CA LEU A 170 -12.15 27.26 -10.57
C LEU A 170 -13.26 26.37 -10.02
N SER A 171 -13.08 25.05 -10.06
CA SER A 171 -14.02 24.08 -9.50
C SER A 171 -14.22 24.26 -7.99
N VAL A 172 -13.15 24.54 -7.23
CA VAL A 172 -13.24 24.89 -5.80
C VAL A 172 -14.02 26.20 -5.61
N PHE A 173 -13.77 27.22 -6.43
CA PHE A 173 -14.52 28.48 -6.37
C PHE A 173 -16.02 28.26 -6.62
N ILE A 174 -16.38 27.52 -7.67
CA ILE A 174 -17.78 27.15 -7.98
C ILE A 174 -18.40 26.40 -6.79
N GLY A 175 -17.70 25.40 -6.24
CA GLY A 175 -18.20 24.60 -5.11
C GLY A 175 -18.37 25.42 -3.82
N VAL A 176 -17.49 26.38 -3.54
CA VAL A 176 -17.64 27.32 -2.42
C VAL A 176 -18.83 28.26 -2.66
N THR A 177 -19.06 28.73 -3.88
CA THR A 177 -20.23 29.58 -4.19
C THR A 177 -21.56 28.81 -4.09
N ASP A 178 -21.62 27.56 -4.57
CA ASP A 178 -22.79 26.69 -4.41
C ASP A 178 -23.10 26.39 -2.94
N ALA A 179 -22.07 26.18 -2.11
CA ALA A 179 -22.21 25.95 -0.68
C ALA A 179 -22.67 27.20 0.13
N GLY A 180 -22.99 28.31 -0.54
CA GLY A 180 -23.46 29.56 0.09
C GLY A 180 -22.37 30.57 0.41
N GLY A 181 -21.13 30.36 -0.07
CA GLY A 181 -19.98 31.22 0.19
C GLY A 181 -18.92 30.57 1.09
N LEU A 182 -17.86 31.31 1.39
CA LEU A 182 -16.76 30.83 2.22
C LEU A 182 -17.12 30.94 3.71
N ASP A 183 -17.27 29.79 4.36
CA ASP A 183 -17.29 29.70 5.82
C ASP A 183 -15.91 29.22 6.33
N LEU A 184 -15.40 29.87 7.37
CA LEU A 184 -14.14 29.52 8.04
C LEU A 184 -14.36 28.78 9.36
N TYR A 185 -15.61 28.44 9.70
CA TYR A 185 -15.91 27.59 10.85
C TYR A 185 -15.18 26.24 10.73
N VAL A 186 -14.60 25.79 11.86
CA VAL A 186 -13.56 24.77 11.83
C VAL A 186 -14.12 23.36 11.67
N TYR A 187 -15.38 23.11 12.05
CA TYR A 187 -16.09 21.89 11.67
C TYR A 187 -17.03 22.16 10.50
N GLN A 188 -16.82 21.48 9.37
CA GLN A 188 -17.70 21.53 8.22
C GLN A 188 -18.02 20.10 7.76
N GLY A 189 -19.32 19.84 7.56
CA GLY A 189 -19.87 18.57 7.09
C GLY A 189 -19.78 18.47 5.57
N TYR A 190 -20.70 17.71 4.95
CA TYR A 190 -20.68 17.49 3.50
C TYR A 190 -21.41 18.55 2.66
N TRP A 191 -22.16 19.45 3.30
CA TRP A 191 -22.98 20.46 2.61
C TRP A 191 -22.25 21.80 2.47
N GLU A 192 -21.35 22.06 3.41
CA GLU A 192 -20.65 23.32 3.63
C GLU A 192 -19.38 23.46 2.75
N SER A 193 -18.87 24.69 2.66
CA SER A 193 -17.77 25.08 1.77
C SER A 193 -16.46 24.29 1.98
N GLY A 194 -16.27 23.73 3.17
CA GLY A 194 -15.12 22.93 3.57
C GLY A 194 -14.90 21.69 2.70
N GLN A 195 -15.93 21.06 2.12
CA GLN A 195 -15.69 19.95 1.18
C GLN A 195 -15.06 20.43 -0.14
N ALA A 196 -15.49 21.59 -0.66
CA ALA A 196 -14.87 22.17 -1.85
C ALA A 196 -13.38 22.46 -1.59
N LEU A 197 -13.07 23.07 -0.43
CA LEU A 197 -11.68 23.28 0.00
C LEU A 197 -10.90 21.96 0.17
N ARG A 198 -11.55 20.91 0.70
CA ARG A 198 -10.97 19.58 0.90
C ARG A 198 -10.64 18.86 -0.41
N ALA A 199 -11.39 19.10 -1.48
CA ALA A 199 -11.04 18.62 -2.82
C ALA A 199 -9.87 19.42 -3.43
N GLY A 200 -9.73 20.71 -3.11
CA GLY A 200 -8.62 21.56 -3.58
C GLY A 200 -7.28 21.37 -2.86
N LYS A 201 -7.28 21.04 -1.57
CA LYS A 201 -6.05 20.98 -0.74
C LYS A 201 -4.93 20.04 -1.23
N PRO A 202 -5.17 18.91 -1.94
CA PRO A 202 -4.09 18.09 -2.52
C PRO A 202 -3.26 18.85 -3.55
N VAL A 203 -3.88 19.72 -4.35
CA VAL A 203 -3.18 20.57 -5.34
C VAL A 203 -2.34 21.63 -4.62
N LEU A 204 -2.88 22.26 -3.57
CA LEU A 204 -2.13 23.22 -2.74
C LEU A 204 -0.91 22.54 -2.06
N ALA A 205 -1.09 21.34 -1.51
CA ALA A 205 0.01 20.55 -0.93
C ALA A 205 1.08 20.20 -1.99
N LEU A 206 0.69 19.86 -3.22
CA LEU A 206 1.63 19.64 -4.31
C LEU A 206 2.38 20.91 -4.72
N LEU A 207 1.69 22.06 -4.83
CA LEU A 207 2.33 23.34 -5.12
C LEU A 207 3.36 23.74 -4.05
N LEU A 208 3.11 23.39 -2.78
CA LEU A 208 4.01 23.63 -1.65
C LEU A 208 5.17 22.61 -1.58
N MET A 209 4.93 21.34 -1.93
CA MET A 209 5.93 20.27 -1.82
C MET A 209 6.83 20.12 -3.05
N LEU A 210 6.31 20.30 -4.27
CA LEU A 210 7.05 20.08 -5.52
C LEU A 210 8.32 20.93 -5.65
N PRO A 211 8.37 22.23 -5.24
CA PRO A 211 9.59 23.02 -5.27
C PRO A 211 10.67 22.45 -4.34
N LEU A 212 10.30 22.02 -3.13
CA LEU A 212 11.19 21.36 -2.18
C LEU A 212 11.73 20.05 -2.73
N TRP A 213 10.87 19.24 -3.33
CA TRP A 213 11.24 17.93 -3.88
C TRP A 213 12.12 18.09 -5.13
N HIS A 214 11.88 19.10 -5.96
CA HIS A 214 12.77 19.49 -7.05
C HIS A 214 14.13 19.99 -6.53
N ARG A 215 14.16 20.77 -5.43
CA ARG A 215 15.40 21.21 -4.78
C ARG A 215 16.19 20.03 -4.19
N ALA A 216 15.50 19.05 -3.61
CA ALA A 216 16.09 17.79 -3.14
C ALA A 216 16.62 16.95 -4.32
N ALA A 217 15.85 16.83 -5.42
CA ALA A 217 16.24 16.11 -6.63
C ALA A 217 17.47 16.70 -7.32
N THR A 218 17.59 18.04 -7.32
CA THR A 218 18.73 18.75 -7.94
C THR A 218 19.99 18.68 -7.08
N ARG A 219 19.87 18.71 -5.75
CA ARG A 219 21.02 18.68 -4.83
C ARG A 219 21.52 17.26 -4.50
N ALA A 220 20.61 16.29 -4.37
CA ALA A 220 20.92 14.94 -3.93
C ALA A 220 20.11 13.87 -4.70
N PRO A 221 20.22 13.80 -6.04
CA PRO A 221 19.45 12.85 -6.86
C PRO A 221 19.69 11.37 -6.48
N GLN A 222 20.85 11.06 -5.88
CA GLN A 222 21.18 9.73 -5.37
C GLN A 222 20.38 9.31 -4.13
N THR A 223 19.88 10.25 -3.32
CA THR A 223 19.08 9.95 -2.12
C THR A 223 17.59 9.91 -2.44
N LEU A 224 17.11 10.80 -3.31
CA LEU A 224 15.68 10.94 -3.59
C LEU A 224 15.07 9.67 -4.20
N THR A 225 15.71 9.07 -5.22
CA THR A 225 15.14 7.90 -5.91
C THR A 225 14.99 6.68 -4.97
N PRO A 226 16.00 6.30 -4.16
CA PRO A 226 15.82 5.32 -3.09
C PRO A 226 14.77 5.73 -2.05
N ALA A 227 14.77 6.99 -1.60
CA ALA A 227 13.83 7.47 -0.58
C ALA A 227 12.37 7.36 -1.06
N LEU A 228 12.04 7.78 -2.28
CA LEU A 228 10.69 7.64 -2.85
C LEU A 228 10.30 6.15 -2.98
N GLY A 229 11.22 5.28 -3.41
CA GLY A 229 10.97 3.85 -3.50
C GLY A 229 10.68 3.21 -2.13
N VAL A 230 11.46 3.56 -1.10
CA VAL A 230 11.22 3.13 0.29
C VAL A 230 9.94 3.73 0.85
N GLY A 231 9.65 4.99 0.55
CA GLY A 231 8.43 5.69 0.99
C GLY A 231 7.15 5.01 0.50
N LEU A 232 7.11 4.61 -0.77
CA LEU A 232 5.97 3.90 -1.36
C LEU A 232 5.90 2.43 -0.90
N CYS A 233 7.03 1.81 -0.56
CA CYS A 233 7.02 0.55 0.20
C CYS A 233 6.52 0.75 1.64
N GLY A 234 6.74 1.92 2.23
CA GLY A 234 6.21 2.34 3.53
C GLY A 234 4.70 2.53 3.49
N VAL A 235 4.15 3.15 2.44
CA VAL A 235 2.70 3.19 2.16
C VAL A 235 2.14 1.76 2.15
N LEU A 236 2.72 0.87 1.34
CA LEU A 236 2.29 -0.53 1.26
C LEU A 236 2.34 -1.21 2.64
N LEU A 237 3.42 -1.01 3.40
CA LEU A 237 3.60 -1.61 4.72
C LEU A 237 2.52 -1.13 5.70
N VAL A 238 2.29 0.18 5.78
CA VAL A 238 1.30 0.79 6.68
C VAL A 238 -0.10 0.27 6.37
N VAL A 239 -0.55 0.37 5.11
CA VAL A 239 -1.93 -0.01 4.77
C VAL A 239 -2.16 -1.52 4.89
N SER A 240 -1.11 -2.32 4.70
CA SER A 240 -1.25 -3.78 4.81
C SER A 240 -1.13 -4.27 6.26
N LEU A 241 -0.38 -3.58 7.12
CA LEU A 241 -0.38 -3.82 8.56
C LEU A 241 -1.68 -3.35 9.21
N GLY A 242 -2.23 -2.20 8.80
CA GLY A 242 -3.53 -1.73 9.25
C GLY A 242 -4.65 -2.70 8.88
N ALA A 243 -4.66 -3.17 7.63
CA ALA A 243 -5.57 -4.23 7.18
C ALA A 243 -5.42 -5.53 7.99
N LEU A 244 -4.19 -6.01 8.22
CA LEU A 244 -3.95 -7.21 9.04
C LEU A 244 -4.42 -7.03 10.49
N TRP A 245 -4.15 -5.88 11.10
CA TRP A 245 -4.57 -5.58 12.47
C TRP A 245 -6.10 -5.54 12.59
N GLU A 246 -6.79 -4.85 11.69
CA GLU A 246 -8.26 -4.80 11.65
C GLU A 246 -8.85 -6.20 11.47
N ARG A 247 -8.32 -6.98 10.51
CA ARG A 247 -8.72 -8.36 10.28
C ARG A 247 -8.50 -9.25 11.50
N LEU A 248 -7.36 -9.16 12.18
CA LEU A 248 -7.09 -9.93 13.39
C LEU A 248 -7.98 -9.50 14.57
N ALA A 249 -8.33 -8.21 14.66
CA ALA A 249 -9.19 -7.69 15.71
C ALA A 249 -10.64 -8.18 15.56
N PHE A 250 -11.26 -7.97 14.39
CA PHE A 250 -12.71 -8.15 14.23
C PHE A 250 -13.11 -9.56 13.78
N THR A 251 -12.49 -10.10 12.73
CA THR A 251 -13.03 -11.25 11.98
C THR A 251 -12.09 -12.46 11.89
N GLY A 252 -10.83 -12.32 12.27
CA GLY A 252 -9.78 -13.34 12.19
C GLY A 252 -9.00 -13.34 10.87
N PHE A 253 -7.81 -13.94 10.89
CA PHE A 253 -6.86 -13.94 9.76
C PHE A 253 -7.42 -14.58 8.47
N SER A 254 -8.18 -15.68 8.58
CA SER A 254 -8.58 -16.54 7.46
C SER A 254 -10.09 -16.61 7.22
N ASN A 255 -10.89 -15.70 7.77
CA ASN A 255 -12.33 -15.68 7.56
C ASN A 255 -12.71 -14.81 6.35
N PHE A 256 -12.84 -15.40 5.18
CA PHE A 256 -13.30 -14.70 3.96
C PHE A 256 -14.80 -14.91 3.68
N SER A 257 -15.55 -15.44 4.66
CA SER A 257 -16.96 -15.80 4.52
C SER A 257 -17.90 -14.75 5.12
N THR A 258 -17.45 -13.98 6.11
CA THR A 258 -18.18 -12.84 6.68
C THR A 258 -18.10 -11.60 5.78
N ASP A 259 -19.24 -10.92 5.60
CA ASP A 259 -19.39 -9.62 4.94
C ASP A 259 -18.77 -8.48 5.78
N TYR A 260 -17.43 -8.47 5.86
CA TYR A 260 -16.63 -7.45 6.53
C TYR A 260 -15.56 -6.93 5.56
N ARG A 261 -15.77 -5.75 4.97
CA ARG A 261 -14.79 -5.12 4.08
C ARG A 261 -13.74 -4.36 4.86
N THR A 262 -12.47 -4.73 4.69
CA THR A 262 -11.36 -4.08 5.41
C THR A 262 -11.19 -2.62 4.98
N THR A 263 -10.98 -1.72 5.94
CA THR A 263 -10.84 -0.26 5.73
C THR A 263 -9.42 0.26 6.04
N SER A 264 -8.65 -0.52 6.81
CA SER A 264 -7.29 -0.21 7.26
C SER A 264 -7.21 1.15 7.98
N VAL A 265 -6.40 2.09 7.46
CA VAL A 265 -6.10 3.39 8.10
C VAL A 265 -6.85 4.55 7.42
N PHE A 266 -7.84 4.22 6.58
CA PHE A 266 -8.59 5.19 5.78
C PHE A 266 -9.94 5.49 6.37
N TRP A 267 -9.99 6.53 7.22
CA TRP A 267 -11.23 7.06 7.76
C TRP A 267 -12.18 7.54 6.67
N GLU A 268 -11.65 7.93 5.51
CA GLU A 268 -12.40 8.36 4.33
C GLU A 268 -13.42 7.29 3.89
N MET A 269 -13.24 6.03 4.30
CA MET A 269 -14.17 4.93 4.02
C MET A 269 -15.44 4.88 4.93
N HIS A 270 -15.68 5.89 5.77
CA HIS A 270 -16.80 5.98 6.72
C HIS A 270 -18.21 6.04 6.10
N VAL A 271 -18.30 6.36 4.82
CA VAL A 271 -19.54 6.36 4.00
C VAL A 271 -19.43 5.40 2.82
N GLY A 272 -18.55 4.40 2.93
CA GLY A 272 -18.07 3.60 1.82
C GLY A 272 -16.94 4.29 1.05
N GLY A 273 -16.68 3.86 -0.19
CA GLY A 273 -15.53 4.30 -0.98
C GLY A 273 -14.48 3.19 -1.17
N ALA A 274 -13.26 3.56 -1.58
CA ALA A 274 -12.21 2.61 -1.94
C ALA A 274 -10.78 3.16 -1.72
N ALA A 275 -10.58 3.95 -0.66
CA ALA A 275 -9.29 4.58 -0.37
C ALA A 275 -8.15 3.55 -0.15
N LEU A 276 -8.44 2.42 0.52
CA LEU A 276 -7.51 1.30 0.66
C LEU A 276 -7.13 0.69 -0.70
N ASP A 277 -8.11 0.48 -1.58
CA ASP A 277 -7.89 -0.08 -2.91
C ASP A 277 -6.96 0.81 -3.75
N GLY A 278 -7.23 2.12 -3.77
CA GLY A 278 -6.36 3.09 -4.44
C GLY A 278 -4.94 3.12 -3.87
N ALA A 279 -4.80 3.09 -2.54
CA ALA A 279 -3.48 3.07 -1.89
C ALA A 279 -2.69 1.77 -2.19
N LEU A 280 -3.36 0.62 -2.23
CA LEU A 280 -2.75 -0.66 -2.64
C LEU A 280 -2.37 -0.64 -4.12
N ALA A 281 -3.23 -0.13 -5.01
CA ALA A 281 -2.95 -0.01 -6.44
C ALA A 281 -1.71 0.87 -6.73
N LEU A 282 -1.54 1.97 -5.98
CA LEU A 282 -0.37 2.85 -6.11
C LEU A 282 0.93 2.26 -5.56
N SER A 283 0.87 1.29 -4.64
CA SER A 283 2.03 0.86 -3.83
C SER A 283 2.47 -0.59 -4.04
N LEU A 284 1.58 -1.53 -4.38
CA LEU A 284 1.90 -2.92 -4.74
C LEU A 284 2.99 -3.04 -5.84
N PRO A 285 2.97 -2.25 -6.93
CA PRO A 285 4.03 -2.23 -7.93
C PRO A 285 5.42 -1.88 -7.37
N PHE A 286 5.49 -1.05 -6.33
CA PHE A 286 6.75 -0.70 -5.66
C PHE A 286 7.26 -1.84 -4.78
N GLY A 287 6.37 -2.58 -4.10
CA GLY A 287 6.71 -3.83 -3.40
C GLY A 287 7.31 -4.87 -4.34
N LEU A 288 6.69 -5.09 -5.51
CA LEU A 288 7.24 -5.98 -6.55
C LEU A 288 8.60 -5.48 -7.07
N LEU A 289 8.75 -4.18 -7.34
CA LEU A 289 10.01 -3.62 -7.82
C LEU A 289 11.13 -3.70 -6.77
N ALA A 290 10.81 -3.58 -5.48
CA ALA A 290 11.75 -3.79 -4.38
C ALA A 290 12.22 -5.25 -4.33
N LEU A 291 11.28 -6.20 -4.46
CA LEU A 291 11.58 -7.64 -4.51
C LEU A 291 12.48 -8.01 -5.70
N LEU A 292 12.17 -7.50 -6.89
CA LEU A 292 12.96 -7.70 -8.11
C LEU A 292 14.36 -7.04 -8.06
N ARG A 293 14.61 -6.13 -7.12
CA ARG A 293 15.90 -5.45 -6.96
C ARG A 293 16.66 -5.81 -5.67
N ALA A 294 16.09 -6.66 -4.84
CA ALA A 294 16.69 -7.05 -3.57
C ALA A 294 18.06 -7.73 -3.78
N ARG A 295 19.11 -7.14 -3.21
CA ARG A 295 20.50 -7.63 -3.36
C ARG A 295 20.83 -8.79 -2.41
N GLY A 296 20.52 -8.64 -1.13
CA GLY A 296 20.76 -9.68 -0.11
C GLY A 296 19.55 -10.59 0.13
N ARG A 297 19.78 -11.76 0.74
CA ARG A 297 18.71 -12.70 1.16
C ARG A 297 17.71 -12.05 2.11
N LEU A 298 18.19 -11.30 3.11
CA LEU A 298 17.34 -10.59 4.08
C LEU A 298 16.47 -9.52 3.42
N GLY A 299 17.04 -8.69 2.53
CA GLY A 299 16.26 -7.71 1.78
C GLY A 299 15.24 -8.33 0.82
N PHE A 300 15.54 -9.51 0.26
CA PHE A 300 14.59 -10.27 -0.55
C PHE A 300 13.45 -10.83 0.32
N ALA A 301 13.76 -11.38 1.49
CA ALA A 301 12.76 -11.89 2.43
C ALA A 301 11.82 -10.77 2.92
N TRP A 302 12.35 -9.59 3.27
CA TRP A 302 11.53 -8.44 3.64
C TRP A 302 10.63 -7.96 2.50
N ALA A 303 11.17 -7.81 1.28
CA ALA A 303 10.37 -7.38 0.13
C ALA A 303 9.32 -8.43 -0.28
N MET A 304 9.62 -9.72 -0.12
CA MET A 304 8.66 -10.81 -0.34
C MET A 304 7.56 -10.80 0.71
N GLY A 305 7.92 -10.69 2.00
CA GLY A 305 6.95 -10.59 3.09
C GLY A 305 6.02 -9.38 2.95
N LEU A 306 6.58 -8.23 2.56
CA LEU A 306 5.81 -7.01 2.26
C LEU A 306 4.85 -7.22 1.09
N LEU A 307 5.29 -7.85 -0.01
CA LEU A 307 4.43 -8.12 -1.16
C LEU A 307 3.31 -9.11 -0.81
N LEU A 308 3.62 -10.18 -0.06
CA LEU A 308 2.62 -11.16 0.41
C LEU A 308 1.61 -10.52 1.38
N LEU A 309 2.07 -9.66 2.28
CA LEU A 309 1.19 -8.89 3.19
C LEU A 309 0.29 -7.93 2.41
N GLY A 310 0.81 -7.29 1.36
CA GLY A 310 0.02 -6.45 0.45
C GLY A 310 -1.00 -7.23 -0.37
N LEU A 311 -0.65 -8.44 -0.83
CA LEU A 311 -1.59 -9.34 -1.52
C LEU A 311 -2.67 -9.87 -0.57
N TYR A 312 -2.34 -10.13 0.69
CA TYR A 312 -3.33 -10.43 1.75
C TYR A 312 -4.29 -9.25 1.94
N ALA A 313 -3.77 -8.04 2.14
CA ALA A 313 -4.58 -6.83 2.29
C ALA A 313 -5.52 -6.63 1.08
N LEU A 314 -5.01 -6.77 -0.14
CA LEU A 314 -5.78 -6.74 -1.38
C LEU A 314 -6.95 -7.72 -1.36
N ILE A 315 -6.71 -9.00 -1.01
CA ILE A 315 -7.75 -10.03 -0.92
C ILE A 315 -8.83 -9.66 0.13
N THR A 316 -8.43 -9.05 1.24
CA THR A 316 -9.36 -8.66 2.32
C THR A 316 -10.21 -7.42 2.02
N THR A 317 -10.03 -6.77 0.85
CA THR A 317 -10.89 -5.66 0.39
C THR A 317 -12.15 -6.12 -0.35
N PHE A 318 -12.20 -7.40 -0.77
CA PHE A 318 -13.27 -7.97 -1.62
C PHE A 318 -13.57 -7.18 -2.91
N SER A 319 -12.60 -6.39 -3.40
CA SER A 319 -12.77 -5.45 -4.50
C SER A 319 -12.38 -6.07 -5.84
N ARG A 320 -13.38 -6.38 -6.68
CA ARG A 320 -13.17 -6.92 -8.04
C ARG A 320 -12.32 -5.99 -8.91
N GLY A 321 -12.52 -4.66 -8.79
CA GLY A 321 -11.74 -3.65 -9.49
C GLY A 321 -10.26 -3.66 -9.08
N LEU A 322 -9.97 -3.81 -7.79
CA LEU A 322 -8.60 -3.96 -7.30
C LEU A 322 -7.92 -5.26 -7.76
N TYR A 323 -8.68 -6.36 -7.84
CA TYR A 323 -8.16 -7.64 -8.34
C TYR A 323 -7.73 -7.52 -9.80
N LEU A 324 -8.57 -6.92 -10.65
CA LEU A 324 -8.25 -6.61 -12.04
C LEU A 324 -7.05 -5.65 -12.15
N ALA A 325 -7.02 -4.61 -11.32
CA ALA A 325 -5.92 -3.65 -11.26
C ALA A 325 -4.58 -4.33 -10.96
N ALA A 326 -4.51 -5.20 -9.95
CA ALA A 326 -3.28 -5.93 -9.64
C ALA A 326 -2.90 -6.96 -10.71
N ALA A 327 -3.89 -7.65 -11.29
CA ALA A 327 -3.70 -8.63 -12.36
C ALA A 327 -3.10 -8.01 -13.64
N LEU A 328 -3.30 -6.70 -13.88
CA LEU A 328 -2.71 -5.98 -15.02
C LEU A 328 -1.47 -5.14 -14.65
N ALA A 329 -1.48 -4.48 -13.49
CA ALA A 329 -0.39 -3.62 -13.04
C ALA A 329 0.89 -4.40 -12.69
N LEU A 330 0.79 -5.53 -12.00
CA LEU A 330 1.97 -6.30 -11.58
C LEU A 330 2.70 -6.94 -12.79
N PRO A 331 2.01 -7.55 -13.78
CA PRO A 331 2.66 -7.98 -15.02
C PRO A 331 3.24 -6.82 -15.85
N LEU A 332 2.59 -5.65 -15.91
CA LEU A 332 3.15 -4.48 -16.58
C LEU A 332 4.48 -4.05 -15.92
N THR A 333 4.51 -3.95 -14.59
CA THR A 333 5.74 -3.65 -13.84
C THR A 333 6.83 -4.69 -14.08
N LEU A 334 6.49 -5.98 -14.09
CA LEU A 334 7.45 -7.05 -14.38
C LEU A 334 8.00 -6.95 -15.81
N ALA A 335 7.14 -6.77 -16.82
CA ALA A 335 7.52 -6.68 -18.23
C ALA A 335 8.39 -5.44 -18.52
N LEU A 336 8.04 -4.27 -17.97
CA LEU A 336 8.84 -3.06 -18.12
C LEU A 336 10.19 -3.16 -17.40
N TRP A 337 10.23 -3.81 -16.24
CA TRP A 337 11.49 -4.09 -15.54
C TRP A 337 12.36 -5.09 -16.33
N MET A 338 11.79 -6.17 -16.88
CA MET A 338 12.51 -7.10 -17.76
C MET A 338 13.10 -6.38 -18.98
N ARG A 339 12.29 -5.55 -19.66
CA ARG A 339 12.73 -4.71 -20.79
C ARG A 339 13.88 -3.75 -20.40
N GLN A 340 13.85 -3.20 -19.18
CA GLN A 340 14.94 -2.38 -18.64
C GLN A 340 16.23 -3.20 -18.43
N GLN A 341 16.13 -4.43 -17.92
CA GLN A 341 17.29 -5.32 -17.73
C GLN A 341 17.91 -5.76 -19.05
N SER A 342 17.11 -6.21 -20.03
CA SER A 342 17.61 -6.64 -21.35
C SER A 342 18.37 -5.51 -22.06
N ARG A 343 17.86 -4.27 -21.97
CA ARG A 343 18.53 -3.08 -22.51
C ARG A 343 19.84 -2.74 -21.79
N ALA A 344 19.91 -2.97 -20.47
CA ALA A 344 21.13 -2.76 -19.70
C ALA A 344 22.21 -3.83 -20.01
N GLN A 345 21.80 -5.05 -20.35
CA GLN A 345 22.69 -6.15 -20.75
C GLN A 345 23.21 -6.00 -22.20
N ALA A 346 22.41 -5.42 -23.10
CA ALA A 346 22.80 -5.16 -24.48
C ALA A 346 23.68 -3.90 -24.68
N ALA A 347 23.96 -3.15 -23.60
CA ALA A 347 24.88 -2.01 -23.67
C ALA A 347 26.34 -2.50 -23.76
N PRO A 348 27.19 -1.90 -24.61
CA PRO A 348 28.58 -2.31 -24.74
C PRO A 348 29.34 -2.19 -23.41
N ALA A 349 30.28 -3.11 -23.19
CA ALA A 349 31.10 -3.14 -21.98
C ALA A 349 31.86 -1.81 -21.82
N PRO A 350 32.03 -1.31 -20.58
CA PRO A 350 32.83 -0.11 -20.34
C PRO A 350 34.28 -0.34 -20.79
N ALA A 351 34.90 0.70 -21.36
CA ALA A 351 36.27 0.63 -21.84
C ALA A 351 37.25 0.20 -20.73
N PRO A 352 38.29 -0.59 -21.05
CA PRO A 352 39.30 -1.01 -20.09
C PRO A 352 39.95 0.23 -19.44
N GLY A 353 39.98 0.25 -18.10
CA GLY A 353 40.42 1.41 -17.31
C GLY A 353 39.31 2.10 -16.50
N ALA A 354 38.03 1.81 -16.76
CA ALA A 354 36.93 2.30 -15.94
C ALA A 354 36.94 1.66 -14.52
N VAL A 355 37.25 2.44 -13.48
CA VAL A 355 37.29 2.01 -12.06
C VAL A 355 35.88 1.85 -11.46
N TRP A 356 34.99 1.17 -12.18
CA TRP A 356 33.68 0.77 -11.69
C TRP A 356 33.67 -0.73 -11.46
N PRO A 357 33.19 -1.24 -10.31
CA PRO A 357 32.86 -2.64 -10.21
C PRO A 357 31.82 -2.93 -11.30
N ALA A 358 32.14 -3.83 -12.23
CA ALA A 358 31.17 -4.37 -13.16
C ALA A 358 29.93 -4.77 -12.35
N ALA A 359 28.77 -4.17 -12.65
CA ALA A 359 27.55 -4.48 -11.92
C ALA A 359 27.36 -5.99 -12.01
N PRO A 360 27.42 -6.76 -10.90
CA PRO A 360 27.63 -8.19 -10.99
C PRO A 360 26.47 -8.82 -11.73
N ALA A 361 26.75 -9.22 -12.96
CA ALA A 361 25.78 -9.67 -13.95
C ALA A 361 25.35 -11.11 -13.69
N GLN A 362 24.92 -11.38 -12.45
CA GLN A 362 24.05 -12.51 -12.19
C GLN A 362 22.69 -12.15 -12.79
N ALA A 363 22.46 -12.61 -14.02
CA ALA A 363 21.21 -12.44 -14.76
C ALA A 363 20.03 -12.74 -13.83
N LEU A 364 19.29 -11.68 -13.47
CA LEU A 364 18.38 -11.74 -12.32
C LEU A 364 17.11 -12.54 -12.65
N MET A 365 16.80 -12.67 -13.94
CA MET A 365 15.85 -13.63 -14.48
C MET A 365 16.58 -14.70 -15.29
N PRO A 366 16.27 -15.99 -15.07
CA PRO A 366 16.74 -17.10 -15.89
C PRO A 366 16.03 -17.10 -17.29
N PRO A 367 16.52 -17.85 -18.30
CA PRO A 367 15.94 -17.84 -19.65
C PRO A 367 14.45 -18.21 -19.66
N GLY A 368 13.64 -17.62 -20.54
CA GLY A 368 12.17 -17.67 -20.48
C GLY A 368 11.54 -19.06 -20.34
N ARG A 369 12.15 -20.11 -20.92
CA ARG A 369 11.74 -21.52 -20.76
C ARG A 369 11.72 -21.99 -19.29
N SER A 370 12.59 -21.44 -18.44
CA SER A 370 12.66 -21.76 -17.01
C SER A 370 11.58 -21.08 -16.18
N LEU A 371 11.22 -19.84 -16.53
CA LEU A 371 10.12 -19.11 -15.92
C LEU A 371 8.79 -19.79 -16.27
N PHE A 372 8.65 -20.27 -17.51
CA PHE A 372 7.53 -21.11 -17.92
C PHE A 372 7.45 -22.40 -17.10
N GLY A 373 8.56 -23.12 -16.92
CA GLY A 373 8.60 -24.33 -16.08
C GLY A 373 8.21 -24.08 -14.61
N LEU A 374 8.69 -23.00 -14.00
CA LEU A 374 8.26 -22.59 -12.65
C LEU A 374 6.79 -22.18 -12.60
N GLY A 375 6.32 -21.45 -13.61
CA GLY A 375 4.91 -21.05 -13.74
C GLY A 375 3.98 -22.25 -13.85
N LEU A 376 4.36 -23.28 -14.62
CA LEU A 376 3.63 -24.54 -14.73
C LEU A 376 3.56 -25.28 -13.39
N LEU A 377 4.65 -25.30 -12.61
CA LEU A 377 4.65 -25.88 -11.26
C LEU A 377 3.73 -25.11 -10.29
N VAL A 378 3.76 -23.77 -10.31
CA VAL A 378 2.84 -22.95 -9.51
C VAL A 378 1.38 -23.19 -9.93
N ALA A 379 1.10 -23.25 -11.23
CA ALA A 379 -0.24 -23.51 -11.76
C ALA A 379 -0.76 -24.91 -11.40
N LEU A 380 0.08 -25.94 -11.51
CA LEU A 380 -0.24 -27.30 -11.07
C LEU A 380 -0.55 -27.34 -9.57
N GLY A 381 0.32 -26.72 -8.75
CA GLY A 381 0.10 -26.60 -7.31
C GLY A 381 -1.21 -25.91 -6.97
N ALA A 382 -1.50 -24.79 -7.64
CA ALA A 382 -2.74 -24.04 -7.45
C ALA A 382 -3.99 -24.82 -7.90
N ALA A 383 -3.90 -25.59 -8.99
CA ALA A 383 -5.00 -26.43 -9.47
C ALA A 383 -5.30 -27.62 -8.53
N VAL A 384 -4.26 -28.28 -8.02
CA VAL A 384 -4.41 -29.35 -7.00
C VAL A 384 -4.98 -28.76 -5.70
N ALA A 385 -4.46 -27.62 -5.26
CA ALA A 385 -4.98 -26.88 -4.11
C ALA A 385 -6.45 -26.50 -4.28
N TRP A 386 -6.86 -25.99 -5.46
CA TRP A 386 -8.24 -25.64 -5.78
C TRP A 386 -9.20 -26.84 -5.67
N GLN A 387 -8.81 -28.00 -6.19
CA GLN A 387 -9.65 -29.20 -6.11
C GLN A 387 -9.74 -29.78 -4.69
N MET A 388 -8.66 -29.69 -3.92
CA MET A 388 -8.63 -30.19 -2.53
C MET A 388 -9.32 -29.23 -1.54
N PHE A 389 -9.28 -27.91 -1.77
CA PHE A 389 -9.73 -26.90 -0.80
C PHE A 389 -11.17 -27.12 -0.30
N PRO A 390 -12.20 -27.36 -1.15
CA PRO A 390 -13.59 -27.49 -0.68
C PRO A 390 -13.83 -28.58 0.36
N ASN A 391 -12.96 -29.59 0.43
CA ASN A 391 -13.12 -30.76 1.29
C ASN A 391 -12.11 -30.80 2.45
N SER A 392 -10.97 -30.12 2.30
CA SER A 392 -9.85 -30.15 3.26
C SER A 392 -9.48 -28.78 3.84
N GLY A 393 -10.10 -27.71 3.34
CA GLY A 393 -9.90 -26.32 3.71
C GLY A 393 -8.44 -25.87 3.69
N TYR A 394 -8.13 -24.94 4.60
CA TYR A 394 -6.77 -24.42 4.83
C TYR A 394 -5.71 -25.50 5.13
N ARG A 395 -6.11 -26.66 5.66
CA ARG A 395 -5.19 -27.73 6.05
C ARG A 395 -4.64 -28.46 4.83
N GLY A 396 -5.51 -28.93 3.94
CA GLY A 396 -5.08 -29.56 2.69
C GLY A 396 -4.42 -28.56 1.75
N LEU A 397 -4.90 -27.31 1.70
CA LEU A 397 -4.23 -26.21 1.01
C LEU A 397 -2.76 -26.06 1.46
N LEU A 398 -2.54 -25.89 2.76
CA LEU A 398 -1.19 -25.71 3.31
C LEU A 398 -0.30 -26.94 3.11
N ALA A 399 -0.89 -28.15 3.11
CA ALA A 399 -0.17 -29.39 2.81
C ALA A 399 0.24 -29.50 1.32
N VAL A 400 -0.64 -29.13 0.38
CA VAL A 400 -0.29 -29.06 -1.06
C VAL A 400 0.78 -28.00 -1.30
N SER A 401 0.60 -26.80 -0.74
CA SER A 401 1.54 -25.70 -0.90
C SER A 401 2.89 -25.99 -0.26
N GLY A 402 2.92 -26.64 0.89
CA GLY A 402 4.15 -27.12 1.50
C GLY A 402 4.87 -28.15 0.64
N ALA A 403 4.15 -29.15 0.09
CA ALA A 403 4.73 -30.12 -0.84
C ALA A 403 5.29 -29.47 -2.11
N MET A 404 4.60 -28.47 -2.67
CA MET A 404 5.09 -27.69 -3.81
C MET A 404 6.33 -26.87 -3.49
N VAL A 405 6.37 -26.21 -2.32
CA VAL A 405 7.56 -25.49 -1.85
C VAL A 405 8.74 -26.44 -1.65
N ALA A 406 8.51 -27.63 -1.08
CA ALA A 406 9.53 -28.67 -0.95
C ALA A 406 10.06 -29.13 -2.31
N LEU A 407 9.20 -29.29 -3.33
CA LEU A 407 9.61 -29.63 -4.70
C LEU A 407 10.49 -28.52 -5.32
N MET A 408 10.07 -27.26 -5.19
CA MET A 408 10.78 -26.09 -5.74
C MET A 408 12.17 -25.88 -5.12
N LEU A 409 12.43 -26.43 -3.93
CA LEU A 409 13.72 -26.37 -3.25
C LEU A 409 14.73 -27.44 -3.72
N GLN A 410 14.28 -28.47 -4.43
CA GLN A 410 15.12 -29.60 -4.81
C GLN A 410 16.19 -29.22 -5.85
N PRO A 411 17.44 -29.73 -5.71
CA PRO A 411 18.38 -29.79 -6.82
C PRO A 411 17.95 -30.90 -7.80
N VAL A 412 18.22 -30.70 -9.09
CA VAL A 412 18.06 -31.72 -10.14
C VAL A 412 18.76 -33.02 -9.75
N GLY A 413 18.19 -34.15 -10.19
CA GLY A 413 18.75 -35.47 -9.94
C GLY A 413 20.17 -35.64 -10.49
N HIS A 414 20.90 -36.59 -9.91
CA HIS A 414 22.14 -37.13 -10.46
C HIS A 414 21.91 -37.62 -11.90
N ALA A 415 20.81 -38.34 -12.13
CA ALA A 415 20.36 -38.86 -13.43
C ALA A 415 19.77 -37.78 -14.38
N GLY A 416 20.35 -36.57 -14.41
CA GLY A 416 19.84 -35.43 -15.18
C GLY A 416 19.74 -35.66 -16.71
N GLY A 417 20.46 -36.67 -17.22
CA GLY A 417 20.39 -37.16 -18.60
C GLY A 417 19.36 -38.28 -18.79
N ASP A 418 19.60 -39.46 -18.22
CA ASP A 418 18.84 -40.68 -18.53
C ASP A 418 17.41 -40.70 -17.97
N ARG A 419 16.45 -41.08 -18.82
CA ARG A 419 15.04 -41.28 -18.45
C ARG A 419 14.83 -42.55 -17.63
N ARG A 420 15.59 -43.64 -17.88
CA ARG A 420 15.41 -44.92 -17.15
C ARG A 420 15.83 -44.78 -15.69
N GLU A 421 17.04 -44.29 -15.43
CA GLU A 421 17.51 -44.05 -14.05
C GLU A 421 16.57 -43.15 -13.24
N ARG A 422 16.02 -42.08 -13.83
CA ARG A 422 15.05 -41.21 -13.13
C ARG A 422 13.75 -41.92 -12.77
N LEU A 423 13.23 -42.77 -13.67
CA LEU A 423 12.02 -43.54 -13.41
C LEU A 423 12.26 -44.64 -12.37
N LEU A 424 13.44 -45.28 -12.40
CA LEU A 424 13.85 -46.26 -11.39
C LEU A 424 14.01 -45.60 -10.01
N GLY A 425 14.66 -44.44 -9.91
CA GLY A 425 14.82 -43.72 -8.64
C GLY A 425 13.50 -43.18 -8.08
N TRP A 426 12.60 -42.70 -8.93
CA TRP A 426 11.24 -42.34 -8.52
C TRP A 426 10.43 -43.56 -8.09
N GLY A 427 10.51 -44.68 -8.81
CA GLY A 427 9.82 -45.93 -8.47
C GLY A 427 10.31 -46.53 -7.15
N LEU A 428 11.61 -46.58 -6.92
CA LEU A 428 12.18 -47.00 -5.63
C LEU A 428 11.77 -46.04 -4.50
N GLY A 429 11.78 -44.73 -4.77
CA GLY A 429 11.26 -43.72 -3.86
C GLY A 429 9.79 -43.93 -3.49
N LEU A 430 8.95 -44.31 -4.46
CA LEU A 430 7.53 -44.61 -4.27
C LEU A 430 7.34 -45.88 -3.42
N VAL A 431 8.07 -46.96 -3.71
CA VAL A 431 8.05 -48.21 -2.92
C VAL A 431 8.42 -47.96 -1.46
N MET A 432 9.39 -47.08 -1.19
CA MET A 432 9.73 -46.68 0.18
C MET A 432 8.70 -45.72 0.82
N ALA A 433 8.02 -44.87 0.04
CA ALA A 433 7.05 -43.91 0.55
C ALA A 433 5.71 -44.56 0.94
N VAL A 434 5.22 -45.54 0.18
CA VAL A 434 3.94 -46.23 0.45
C VAL A 434 3.81 -46.75 1.90
N PRO A 435 4.75 -47.53 2.47
CA PRO A 435 4.64 -48.00 3.85
C PRO A 435 4.72 -46.86 4.88
N LEU A 436 5.47 -45.78 4.60
CA LEU A 436 5.53 -44.60 5.48
C LEU A 436 4.21 -43.83 5.50
N VAL A 437 3.56 -43.68 4.35
CA VAL A 437 2.22 -43.06 4.24
C VAL A 437 1.17 -43.95 4.88
N GLY A 438 1.22 -45.27 4.67
CA GLY A 438 0.32 -46.25 5.30
C GLY A 438 0.45 -46.25 6.83
N LEU A 439 1.68 -46.29 7.36
CA LEU A 439 1.95 -46.15 8.79
C LEU A 439 1.46 -44.79 9.31
N GLY A 440 1.67 -43.71 8.57
CA GLY A 440 1.19 -42.39 8.96
C GLY A 440 -0.34 -42.26 8.98
N ALA A 441 -1.03 -42.92 8.05
CA ALA A 441 -2.49 -43.03 8.06
C ALA A 441 -2.99 -43.86 9.26
N LEU A 442 -2.35 -44.99 9.55
CA LEU A 442 -2.63 -45.81 10.73
C LEU A 442 -2.41 -45.03 12.04
N LEU A 443 -1.30 -44.31 12.19
CA LEU A 443 -1.05 -43.50 13.39
C LEU A 443 -2.03 -42.31 13.52
N ALA A 444 -2.52 -41.77 12.39
CA ALA A 444 -3.52 -40.70 12.40
C ALA A 444 -4.89 -41.14 12.93
N THR A 445 -5.27 -42.42 12.81
CA THR A 445 -6.54 -42.91 13.41
C THR A 445 -6.48 -43.04 14.93
N TRP A 446 -5.28 -43.21 15.50
CA TRP A 446 -5.08 -43.27 16.95
C TRP A 446 -5.04 -41.87 17.58
N VAL A 447 -4.40 -40.91 16.91
CA VAL A 447 -4.33 -39.51 17.37
C VAL A 447 -4.41 -38.56 16.18
N ASN A 448 -5.58 -37.95 15.98
CA ASN A 448 -5.88 -37.07 14.84
C ASN A 448 -4.85 -35.94 14.62
N LYS A 449 -4.20 -35.46 15.69
CA LYS A 449 -3.17 -34.40 15.58
C LYS A 449 -1.83 -34.90 15.02
N LEU A 450 -1.55 -36.21 15.05
CA LEU A 450 -0.30 -36.78 14.49
C LEU A 450 -0.20 -36.60 12.98
N ALA A 451 -1.31 -36.57 12.23
CA ALA A 451 -1.30 -36.32 10.80
C ALA A 451 -0.51 -35.04 10.43
N TYR A 452 -0.67 -33.96 11.21
CA TYR A 452 0.04 -32.70 10.99
C TYR A 452 1.52 -32.78 11.38
N GLY A 453 1.84 -33.47 12.48
CA GLY A 453 3.22 -33.66 12.96
C GLY A 453 4.04 -34.54 12.02
N LEU A 454 3.47 -35.64 11.55
CA LEU A 454 4.08 -36.55 10.57
C LEU A 454 4.26 -35.86 9.22
N TYR A 455 3.27 -35.10 8.75
CA TYR A 455 3.40 -34.28 7.54
C TYR A 455 4.56 -33.27 7.68
N ALA A 456 4.64 -32.54 8.81
CA ALA A 456 5.70 -31.57 9.06
C ALA A 456 7.09 -32.23 9.13
N LEU A 457 7.19 -33.42 9.69
CA LEU A 457 8.42 -34.21 9.75
C LEU A 457 8.87 -34.67 8.35
N ALA A 458 7.95 -35.20 7.53
CA ALA A 458 8.25 -35.61 6.16
C ALA A 458 8.65 -34.41 5.28
N TRP A 459 7.96 -33.28 5.43
CA TRP A 459 8.30 -32.02 4.76
C TRP A 459 9.70 -31.53 5.16
N LEU A 460 10.01 -31.53 6.46
CA LEU A 460 11.32 -31.14 6.98
C LEU A 460 12.42 -32.06 6.45
N LEU A 461 12.19 -33.38 6.43
CA LEU A 461 13.11 -34.36 5.85
C LEU A 461 13.37 -34.08 4.36
N SER A 462 12.32 -33.80 3.59
CA SER A 462 12.43 -33.43 2.16
C SER A 462 13.31 -32.19 1.95
N VAL A 463 13.15 -31.16 2.79
CA VAL A 463 13.95 -29.93 2.75
C VAL A 463 15.40 -30.16 3.21
N VAL A 464 15.63 -30.97 4.25
CA VAL A 464 16.96 -31.32 4.75
C VAL A 464 17.74 -32.13 3.70
N LEU A 465 17.11 -33.13 3.07
CA LEU A 465 17.75 -33.93 2.01
C LEU A 465 17.99 -33.09 0.74
N ALA A 466 17.09 -32.16 0.39
CA ALA A 466 17.34 -31.18 -0.68
C ALA A 466 18.60 -30.34 -0.38
N ARG A 467 18.71 -29.81 0.84
CA ARG A 467 19.88 -29.04 1.30
C ARG A 467 21.16 -29.88 1.30
N ALA A 468 21.09 -31.15 1.69
CA ALA A 468 22.22 -32.07 1.65
C ALA A 468 22.69 -32.31 0.20
N ALA A 469 21.79 -32.53 -0.75
CA ALA A 469 22.12 -32.67 -2.17
C ALA A 469 22.64 -31.36 -2.82
N TRP A 470 22.25 -30.19 -2.30
CA TRP A 470 22.87 -28.90 -2.68
C TRP A 470 24.33 -28.76 -2.24
N SER A 471 24.78 -29.51 -1.22
CA SER A 471 26.20 -29.49 -0.80
C SER A 471 27.16 -30.16 -1.79
N GLY A 472 26.62 -30.93 -2.75
CA GLY A 472 27.42 -31.69 -3.72
C GLY A 472 28.10 -32.94 -3.17
N ARG A 473 28.02 -33.19 -1.86
CA ARG A 473 28.72 -34.30 -1.19
C ARG A 473 28.02 -35.64 -1.40
N HIS A 474 28.81 -36.71 -1.53
CA HIS A 474 28.36 -38.09 -1.37
C HIS A 474 27.75 -38.30 0.04
N PRO A 475 26.70 -39.14 0.22
CA PRO A 475 25.96 -39.92 -0.78
C PRO A 475 24.81 -39.15 -1.46
N TRP A 476 24.60 -37.86 -1.16
CA TRP A 476 23.38 -37.11 -1.48
C TRP A 476 23.18 -36.77 -2.97
N ARG A 477 24.18 -37.06 -3.82
CA ARG A 477 24.09 -37.00 -5.28
C ARG A 477 24.45 -38.35 -5.91
N THR A 478 23.67 -39.36 -5.57
CA THR A 478 23.73 -40.72 -6.13
C THR A 478 22.32 -41.17 -6.50
N PRO A 479 22.12 -42.24 -7.30
CA PRO A 479 20.80 -42.81 -7.54
C PRO A 479 20.03 -43.16 -6.26
N LEU A 480 20.72 -43.65 -5.23
CA LEU A 480 20.14 -43.89 -3.90
C LEU A 480 19.74 -42.57 -3.22
N GLY A 481 20.60 -41.55 -3.26
CA GLY A 481 20.30 -40.21 -2.75
C GLY A 481 19.08 -39.57 -3.42
N ASP A 482 18.94 -39.71 -4.74
CA ASP A 482 17.76 -39.26 -5.49
C ASP A 482 16.50 -40.04 -5.10
N SER A 483 16.62 -41.35 -4.88
CA SER A 483 15.50 -42.21 -4.42
C SER A 483 15.04 -41.86 -3.00
N LEU A 484 15.97 -41.53 -2.10
CA LEU A 484 15.65 -41.05 -0.75
C LEU A 484 14.98 -39.67 -0.76
N ARG A 485 15.42 -38.77 -1.65
CA ARG A 485 14.77 -37.46 -1.85
C ARG A 485 13.37 -37.61 -2.44
N ALA A 486 13.20 -38.49 -3.42
CA ALA A 486 11.90 -38.84 -3.99
C ALA A 486 10.98 -39.43 -2.91
N MET A 487 11.45 -40.37 -2.10
CA MET A 487 10.71 -40.95 -0.98
C MET A 487 10.24 -39.90 0.02
N ALA A 488 11.11 -39.00 0.49
CA ALA A 488 10.72 -37.99 1.47
C ALA A 488 9.66 -37.03 0.91
N TRP A 489 9.78 -36.65 -0.36
CA TRP A 489 8.81 -35.80 -1.02
C TRP A 489 7.48 -36.52 -1.34
N LEU A 490 7.52 -37.75 -1.85
CA LEU A 490 6.32 -38.57 -2.08
C LEU A 490 5.58 -38.89 -0.78
N THR A 491 6.32 -39.11 0.32
CA THR A 491 5.74 -39.24 1.67
C THR A 491 5.05 -37.94 2.09
N THR A 492 5.64 -36.78 1.79
CA THR A 492 5.00 -35.46 2.03
C THR A 492 3.69 -35.31 1.24
N VAL A 493 3.67 -35.73 -0.03
CA VAL A 493 2.46 -35.72 -0.89
C VAL A 493 1.40 -36.70 -0.38
N GLY A 494 1.76 -37.93 -0.01
CA GLY A 494 0.83 -38.91 0.53
C GLY A 494 0.25 -38.48 1.89
N LEU A 495 1.07 -37.92 2.77
CA LEU A 495 0.62 -37.37 4.05
C LEU A 495 -0.24 -36.09 3.89
N ALA A 496 -0.14 -35.36 2.76
CA ALA A 496 -1.13 -34.32 2.44
C ALA A 496 -2.53 -34.91 2.21
N GLY A 497 -2.61 -36.11 1.63
CA GLY A 497 -3.85 -36.91 1.55
C GLY A 497 -4.36 -37.35 2.92
N VAL A 498 -3.48 -37.80 3.82
CA VAL A 498 -3.83 -38.14 5.22
C VAL A 498 -4.33 -36.91 5.99
N VAL A 499 -3.70 -35.74 5.79
CA VAL A 499 -4.15 -34.46 6.36
C VAL A 499 -5.54 -34.06 5.83
N ALA A 500 -5.82 -34.30 4.54
CA ALA A 500 -7.14 -34.07 3.96
C ALA A 500 -8.19 -35.04 4.52
N TRP A 501 -7.88 -36.33 4.61
CA TRP A 501 -8.75 -37.37 5.17
C TRP A 501 -9.15 -37.09 6.64
N ASN A 502 -8.15 -36.81 7.47
CA ASN A 502 -8.31 -36.55 8.90
C ASN A 502 -9.15 -35.29 9.22
N TRP A 503 -9.36 -34.40 8.25
CA TRP A 503 -10.23 -33.24 8.39
C TRP A 503 -11.59 -33.40 7.68
N GLY A 504 -11.59 -33.91 6.44
CA GLY A 504 -12.76 -33.95 5.55
C GLY A 504 -13.36 -35.33 5.30
N GLY A 505 -12.89 -36.35 6.01
CA GLY A 505 -13.36 -37.74 5.86
C GLY A 505 -13.08 -38.34 4.49
N MET A 506 -13.82 -39.40 4.14
CA MET A 506 -13.70 -40.09 2.85
C MET A 506 -13.97 -39.20 1.62
N PRO A 507 -14.95 -38.27 1.61
CA PRO A 507 -15.17 -37.38 0.47
C PRO A 507 -13.95 -36.50 0.12
N ALA A 508 -13.13 -36.15 1.11
CA ALA A 508 -11.87 -35.46 0.87
C ALA A 508 -10.82 -36.36 0.19
N VAL A 509 -10.80 -37.66 0.50
CA VAL A 509 -9.90 -38.65 -0.15
C VAL A 509 -10.33 -38.90 -1.60
N GLU A 510 -11.62 -39.14 -1.82
CA GLU A 510 -12.22 -39.37 -3.15
C GLU A 510 -11.93 -38.24 -4.14
N ARG A 511 -11.87 -36.99 -3.66
CA ARG A 511 -11.52 -35.82 -4.47
C ARG A 511 -10.02 -35.48 -4.49
N ALA A 512 -9.23 -35.98 -3.54
CA ALA A 512 -7.79 -35.69 -3.46
C ALA A 512 -6.88 -36.74 -4.13
N TRP A 513 -7.29 -38.01 -4.25
CA TRP A 513 -6.39 -39.07 -4.73
C TRP A 513 -5.86 -38.80 -6.15
N LEU A 514 -6.72 -38.39 -7.08
CA LEU A 514 -6.32 -38.12 -8.47
C LEU A 514 -5.44 -36.86 -8.57
N PRO A 515 -5.78 -35.70 -7.95
CA PRO A 515 -4.89 -34.54 -7.88
C PRO A 515 -3.52 -34.85 -7.24
N LEU A 516 -3.48 -35.64 -6.16
CA LEU A 516 -2.23 -36.03 -5.50
C LEU A 516 -1.43 -37.05 -6.33
N LEU A 517 -2.09 -37.92 -7.08
CA LEU A 517 -1.44 -38.82 -8.04
C LEU A 517 -0.80 -38.02 -9.19
N VAL A 518 -1.52 -37.07 -9.79
CA VAL A 518 -0.98 -36.15 -10.80
C VAL A 518 0.18 -35.34 -10.23
N LEU A 519 0.05 -34.85 -8.99
CA LEU A 519 1.13 -34.16 -8.29
C LEU A 519 2.36 -35.05 -8.15
N SER A 520 2.23 -36.34 -7.79
CA SER A 520 3.35 -37.27 -7.60
C SER A 520 4.26 -37.41 -8.85
N LEU A 521 3.71 -37.18 -10.04
CA LEU A 521 4.43 -37.18 -11.33
C LEU A 521 5.26 -35.90 -11.56
N ALA A 522 5.01 -34.82 -10.81
CA ALA A 522 5.80 -33.58 -10.91
C ALA A 522 7.28 -33.78 -10.53
N TRP A 523 7.60 -34.79 -9.71
CA TRP A 523 8.97 -35.14 -9.37
C TRP A 523 9.80 -35.57 -10.59
N PRO A 524 9.52 -36.71 -11.26
CA PRO A 524 10.35 -37.16 -12.39
C PRO A 524 10.37 -36.16 -13.57
N LEU A 525 9.34 -35.31 -13.69
CA LEU A 525 9.28 -34.22 -14.67
C LEU A 525 10.18 -33.02 -14.30
N SER A 526 10.36 -32.71 -13.02
CA SER A 526 11.21 -31.60 -12.55
C SER A 526 12.66 -32.00 -12.27
N GLN A 527 12.95 -33.28 -12.06
CA GLN A 527 14.30 -33.77 -11.72
C GLN A 527 15.16 -34.17 -12.93
N GLY A 528 14.71 -33.98 -14.18
CA GLY A 528 15.57 -34.12 -15.36
C GLY A 528 14.87 -33.85 -16.69
N GLY A 529 15.50 -34.24 -17.79
CA GLY A 529 15.04 -33.86 -19.14
C GLY A 529 15.14 -32.36 -19.39
N SER A 530 14.48 -31.85 -20.44
CA SER A 530 14.55 -30.43 -20.81
C SER A 530 14.03 -29.50 -19.71
N VAL A 531 12.94 -29.86 -19.04
CA VAL A 531 12.39 -29.09 -17.91
C VAL A 531 13.34 -29.11 -16.71
N GLY A 532 13.77 -30.30 -16.27
CA GLY A 532 14.66 -30.42 -15.12
C GLY A 532 16.02 -29.75 -15.32
N GLN A 533 16.69 -29.95 -16.47
CA GLN A 533 17.96 -29.28 -16.78
C GLN A 533 17.84 -27.75 -16.68
N VAL A 534 16.76 -27.20 -17.22
CA VAL A 534 16.45 -25.77 -17.19
C VAL A 534 16.10 -25.28 -15.76
N LEU A 535 15.43 -26.10 -14.95
CA LEU A 535 15.20 -25.84 -13.51
C LEU A 535 16.48 -25.99 -12.67
N GLY A 536 17.47 -26.77 -13.11
CA GLY A 536 18.76 -26.96 -12.44
C GLY A 536 19.67 -25.74 -12.50
N GLN A 537 19.67 -25.05 -13.64
CA GLN A 537 20.41 -23.81 -13.88
C GLN A 537 19.88 -22.63 -13.03
N LEU A 538 18.74 -22.79 -12.34
CA LEU A 538 18.17 -21.77 -11.48
C LEU A 538 19.02 -21.50 -10.24
N GLY A 539 19.31 -20.22 -10.00
CA GLY A 539 19.76 -19.73 -8.70
C GLY A 539 18.65 -19.73 -7.65
N TRP A 540 19.00 -19.38 -6.41
CA TRP A 540 18.04 -19.36 -5.29
C TRP A 540 16.89 -18.35 -5.49
N ARG A 541 17.13 -17.20 -6.13
CA ARG A 541 16.12 -16.13 -6.31
C ARG A 541 14.88 -16.58 -7.10
N PRO A 542 14.97 -17.09 -8.34
CA PRO A 542 13.78 -17.53 -9.09
C PRO A 542 13.00 -18.65 -8.40
N ARG A 543 13.67 -19.57 -7.68
CA ARG A 543 12.97 -20.56 -6.82
C ARG A 543 12.19 -19.89 -5.69
N MET A 544 12.79 -18.91 -5.00
CA MET A 544 12.07 -18.17 -3.95
C MET A 544 10.95 -17.28 -4.49
N LEU A 545 11.07 -16.76 -5.73
CA LEU A 545 9.97 -16.08 -6.41
C LEU A 545 8.81 -17.06 -6.71
N ALA A 546 9.10 -18.28 -7.16
CA ALA A 546 8.08 -19.31 -7.37
C ALA A 546 7.42 -19.77 -6.06
N VAL A 547 8.17 -19.87 -4.96
CA VAL A 547 7.63 -20.10 -3.61
C VAL A 547 6.68 -18.97 -3.21
N GLY A 548 7.07 -17.70 -3.40
CA GLY A 548 6.19 -16.56 -3.14
C GLY A 548 4.93 -16.56 -4.01
N ALA A 549 5.06 -16.90 -5.30
CA ALA A 549 3.94 -17.04 -6.22
C ALA A 549 3.00 -18.19 -5.80
N MET A 550 3.53 -19.32 -5.32
CA MET A 550 2.73 -20.43 -4.79
C MET A 550 1.96 -20.01 -3.53
N LEU A 551 2.58 -19.26 -2.61
CA LEU A 551 1.90 -18.71 -1.42
C LEU A 551 0.81 -17.70 -1.80
N GLY A 552 1.07 -16.81 -2.76
CA GLY A 552 0.07 -15.88 -3.30
C GLY A 552 -1.11 -16.60 -3.96
N ALA A 553 -0.82 -17.60 -4.81
CA ALA A 553 -1.85 -18.44 -5.42
C ALA A 553 -2.66 -19.22 -4.36
N SER A 554 -2.01 -19.67 -3.28
CA SER A 554 -2.69 -20.33 -2.16
C SER A 554 -3.67 -19.39 -1.45
N ALA A 555 -3.28 -18.13 -1.24
CA ALA A 555 -4.17 -17.12 -0.65
C ALA A 555 -5.37 -16.82 -1.56
N ILE A 556 -5.16 -16.78 -2.88
CA ILE A 556 -6.25 -16.61 -3.86
C ILE A 556 -7.20 -17.83 -3.82
N VAL A 557 -6.68 -19.06 -3.80
CA VAL A 557 -7.50 -20.29 -3.66
C VAL A 557 -8.31 -20.25 -2.36
N ALA A 558 -7.68 -19.92 -1.22
CA ALA A 558 -8.36 -19.79 0.06
C ALA A 558 -9.51 -18.77 0.05
N ALA A 559 -9.29 -17.62 -0.59
CA ALA A 559 -10.27 -16.56 -0.68
C ALA A 559 -11.46 -16.97 -1.56
N LEU A 560 -11.19 -17.44 -2.78
CA LEU A 560 -12.21 -17.76 -3.78
C LEU A 560 -12.97 -19.06 -3.49
N ALA A 561 -12.29 -20.10 -3.00
CA ALA A 561 -12.91 -21.41 -2.73
C ALA A 561 -13.40 -21.58 -1.28
N GLY A 562 -13.01 -20.68 -0.36
CA GLY A 562 -13.43 -20.70 1.05
C GLY A 562 -14.31 -19.53 1.48
N GLY A 563 -14.27 -18.40 0.77
CA GLY A 563 -15.16 -17.28 1.00
C GLY A 563 -16.45 -17.41 0.20
N SER A 564 -17.52 -17.92 0.83
CA SER A 564 -18.88 -17.90 0.26
C SER A 564 -19.25 -16.51 -0.25
N TYR A 565 -18.95 -15.48 0.53
CA TYR A 565 -19.14 -14.08 0.17
C TYR A 565 -18.36 -13.67 -1.09
N ILE A 566 -17.11 -14.11 -1.28
CA ILE A 566 -16.38 -13.81 -2.52
C ILE A 566 -16.98 -14.57 -3.70
N ALA A 567 -17.34 -15.84 -3.52
CA ALA A 567 -17.95 -16.65 -4.58
C ALA A 567 -19.30 -16.06 -5.04
N GLU A 568 -20.15 -15.62 -4.10
CA GLU A 568 -21.41 -14.92 -4.35
C GLU A 568 -21.18 -13.55 -5.02
N ARG A 569 -20.18 -12.79 -4.58
CA ARG A 569 -19.77 -11.58 -5.32
C ARG A 569 -19.25 -11.90 -6.72
N SER A 570 -18.62 -13.04 -6.95
CA SER A 570 -18.19 -13.45 -8.30
C SER A 570 -19.35 -13.89 -9.20
N SER A 571 -20.47 -14.35 -8.66
CA SER A 571 -21.67 -14.71 -9.46
C SER A 571 -22.55 -13.51 -9.81
N THR A 572 -22.58 -12.47 -8.97
CA THR A 572 -23.43 -11.26 -9.11
C THR A 572 -22.80 -10.13 -9.93
N VAL A 573 -21.87 -10.44 -10.85
CA VAL A 573 -21.12 -9.42 -11.61
C VAL A 573 -21.99 -8.61 -12.57
N SER A 574 -22.95 -9.24 -13.27
CA SER A 574 -23.86 -8.54 -14.20
C SER A 574 -24.76 -7.54 -13.47
N GLN A 575 -25.42 -7.99 -12.40
CA GLN A 575 -26.35 -7.16 -11.61
C GLN A 575 -25.67 -5.92 -11.00
N ASP A 576 -24.43 -6.04 -10.52
CA ASP A 576 -23.63 -4.90 -10.02
C ASP A 576 -23.23 -3.92 -11.15
N LEU A 577 -23.05 -4.38 -12.38
CA LEU A 577 -22.74 -3.51 -13.52
C LEU A 577 -23.96 -2.71 -13.97
N ASP A 578 -25.15 -3.31 -14.05
CA ASP A 578 -26.38 -2.60 -14.43
C ASP A 578 -26.71 -1.47 -13.44
N GLY A 579 -26.61 -1.75 -12.14
CA GLY A 579 -26.76 -0.73 -11.09
C GLY A 579 -25.72 0.39 -11.16
N ARG A 580 -24.47 0.07 -11.55
CA ARG A 580 -23.41 1.07 -11.76
C ARG A 580 -23.67 1.95 -12.97
N PHE A 581 -24.11 1.38 -14.10
CA PHE A 581 -24.47 2.17 -15.27
C PHE A 581 -25.63 3.13 -14.99
N ALA A 582 -26.65 2.69 -14.24
CA ALA A 582 -27.75 3.54 -13.80
C ALA A 582 -27.28 4.68 -12.85
N HIS A 583 -26.36 4.39 -11.93
CA HIS A 583 -25.75 5.39 -11.05
C HIS A 583 -24.92 6.42 -11.84
N TRP A 584 -24.12 5.95 -12.80
CA TRP A 584 -23.27 6.82 -13.63
C TRP A 584 -24.06 7.69 -14.59
N SER A 585 -25.11 7.14 -15.24
CA SER A 585 -25.98 7.93 -16.13
C SER A 585 -26.73 9.02 -15.36
N ARG A 586 -27.17 8.73 -14.12
CA ARG A 586 -27.72 9.74 -13.22
C ARG A 586 -26.68 10.79 -12.83
N GLY A 587 -25.44 10.37 -12.55
CA GLY A 587 -24.32 11.27 -12.27
C GLY A 587 -24.03 12.25 -13.41
N LEU A 588 -24.09 11.79 -14.67
CA LEU A 588 -23.98 12.64 -15.87
C LEU A 588 -25.16 13.60 -15.96
N ALA A 589 -26.40 13.10 -15.92
CA ALA A 589 -27.60 13.92 -16.04
C ALA A 589 -27.69 15.03 -14.97
N MET A 590 -27.21 14.77 -13.74
CA MET A 590 -27.12 15.80 -12.69
C MET A 590 -26.10 16.91 -13.01
N ALA A 591 -24.99 16.58 -13.69
CA ALA A 591 -24.02 17.58 -14.13
C ALA A 591 -24.58 18.42 -15.28
N ASP A 592 -25.27 17.79 -16.23
CA ASP A 592 -25.89 18.46 -17.38
C ASP A 592 -27.02 19.41 -16.93
N VAL A 593 -27.90 18.96 -16.03
CA VAL A 593 -28.97 19.80 -15.43
C VAL A 593 -28.42 20.98 -14.62
N ALA A 594 -27.23 20.83 -14.03
CA ALA A 594 -26.54 21.92 -13.33
C ALA A 594 -25.72 22.84 -14.27
N GLY A 595 -25.73 22.61 -15.59
CA GLY A 595 -24.93 23.37 -16.56
C GLY A 595 -23.41 23.12 -16.48
N GLY A 596 -23.00 22.01 -15.86
CA GLY A 596 -21.61 21.69 -15.54
C GLY A 596 -20.78 21.13 -16.69
N GLU A 597 -21.32 21.00 -17.91
CA GLU A 597 -20.70 20.27 -19.04
C GLU A 597 -19.22 20.59 -19.28
N TRP A 598 -18.85 21.88 -19.24
CA TRP A 598 -17.50 22.35 -19.60
C TRP A 598 -16.58 22.61 -18.41
N ILE A 599 -17.12 23.20 -17.33
CA ILE A 599 -16.36 23.68 -16.15
C ILE A 599 -16.68 22.94 -14.85
N GLY A 600 -17.67 22.05 -14.87
CA GLY A 600 -18.13 21.26 -13.73
C GLY A 600 -19.17 21.95 -12.87
N VAL A 601 -19.78 21.15 -11.99
CA VAL A 601 -20.72 21.55 -10.94
C VAL A 601 -19.98 22.12 -9.71
N GLY A 602 -18.66 21.97 -9.66
CA GLY A 602 -17.80 22.43 -8.57
C GLY A 602 -17.35 21.31 -7.64
N ALA A 603 -16.26 21.57 -6.94
CA ALA A 603 -15.57 20.59 -6.12
C ALA A 603 -16.37 20.25 -4.85
N GLY A 604 -16.43 18.97 -4.48
CA GLY A 604 -17.17 18.52 -3.29
C GLY A 604 -18.69 18.68 -3.38
N ARG A 605 -19.27 18.89 -4.57
CA ARG A 605 -20.72 19.14 -4.74
C ARG A 605 -21.55 17.91 -5.13
N TYR A 606 -20.90 16.77 -5.34
CA TYR A 606 -21.59 15.54 -5.75
C TYR A 606 -22.71 15.14 -4.78
N LEU A 607 -22.45 15.09 -3.46
CA LEU A 607 -23.46 14.65 -2.50
C LEU A 607 -24.67 15.60 -2.43
N PRO A 608 -24.55 16.92 -2.26
CA PRO A 608 -25.70 17.82 -2.24
C PRO A 608 -26.56 17.76 -3.51
N HIS A 609 -25.92 17.70 -4.69
CA HIS A 609 -26.64 17.52 -5.95
C HIS A 609 -27.34 16.16 -6.02
N PHE A 610 -26.69 15.08 -5.58
CA PHE A 610 -27.32 13.76 -5.47
C PHE A 610 -28.52 13.81 -4.53
N ALA A 611 -28.37 14.29 -3.30
CA ALA A 611 -29.44 14.34 -2.30
C ALA A 611 -30.65 15.17 -2.75
N ASN A 612 -30.44 16.24 -3.52
CA ASN A 612 -31.50 17.08 -4.07
C ASN A 612 -32.22 16.46 -5.28
N ASN A 613 -31.48 15.78 -6.18
CA ASN A 613 -32.01 15.20 -7.42
C ASN A 613 -32.37 13.71 -7.33
N ALA A 614 -31.99 13.02 -6.25
CA ALA A 614 -32.25 11.60 -6.07
C ALA A 614 -33.74 11.29 -5.88
N PRO A 615 -34.18 10.10 -6.32
CA PRO A 615 -35.48 9.54 -5.95
C PRO A 615 -35.70 9.61 -4.45
N VAL A 616 -36.95 9.78 -4.04
CA VAL A 616 -37.32 10.05 -2.64
C VAL A 616 -36.81 8.97 -1.71
N GLU A 617 -36.90 7.73 -2.16
CA GLU A 617 -36.47 6.47 -1.57
C GLU A 617 -34.94 6.26 -1.56
N GLU A 618 -34.14 7.02 -2.30
CA GLU A 618 -32.68 6.93 -2.25
C GLU A 618 -32.03 7.94 -1.29
N ARG A 619 -32.82 8.91 -0.79
CA ARG A 619 -32.31 10.02 0.03
C ARG A 619 -31.71 9.54 1.34
N ILE A 620 -30.54 10.08 1.67
CA ILE A 620 -29.78 9.76 2.88
C ILE A 620 -30.24 10.61 4.07
N GLY A 621 -29.84 10.20 5.29
CA GLY A 621 -29.90 11.06 6.46
C GLY A 621 -28.81 12.14 6.42
N ASP A 622 -28.80 13.02 7.42
CA ASP A 622 -27.83 14.12 7.53
C ASP A 622 -27.44 14.41 8.99
N VAL A 623 -26.26 15.01 9.18
CA VAL A 623 -25.79 15.53 10.47
C VAL A 623 -25.33 16.97 10.31
N ARG A 624 -26.01 17.92 10.96
CA ARG A 624 -25.63 19.34 10.95
C ARG A 624 -25.48 19.89 12.35
N PHE A 625 -24.36 20.55 12.60
CA PHE A 625 -24.19 21.40 13.79
C PHE A 625 -24.95 22.72 13.55
N LEU A 626 -25.84 23.08 14.47
CA LEU A 626 -26.68 24.29 14.37
C LEU A 626 -26.20 25.43 15.27
N GLY A 627 -25.17 25.21 16.09
CA GLY A 627 -24.74 26.16 17.12
C GLY A 627 -25.88 26.51 18.08
N GLY A 628 -25.92 27.77 18.51
CA GLY A 628 -26.93 28.31 19.43
C GLY A 628 -26.57 28.17 20.91
N THR A 629 -27.52 28.52 21.77
CA THR A 629 -27.37 28.46 23.24
C THR A 629 -28.59 27.76 23.84
N PRO A 630 -28.46 26.51 24.33
CA PRO A 630 -27.28 25.65 24.26
C PRO A 630 -26.93 25.25 22.80
N PRO A 631 -25.66 24.90 22.51
CA PRO A 631 -25.26 24.31 21.24
C PRO A 631 -26.04 23.04 20.93
N ARG A 632 -26.37 22.80 19.65
CA ARG A 632 -27.13 21.60 19.25
C ARG A 632 -26.76 21.05 17.86
N VAL A 633 -27.02 19.77 17.68
CA VAL A 633 -26.86 19.02 16.43
C VAL A 633 -28.22 18.54 15.94
N ALA A 634 -28.52 18.72 14.66
CA ALA A 634 -29.61 18.03 13.99
C ALA A 634 -29.10 16.71 13.39
N LEU A 635 -29.78 15.62 13.71
CA LEU A 635 -29.57 14.28 13.13
C LEU A 635 -30.88 13.85 12.46
N SER A 636 -30.83 13.54 11.17
CA SER A 636 -32.00 13.06 10.41
C SER A 636 -31.84 11.65 9.89
N ALA A 637 -32.96 10.93 9.81
CA ALA A 637 -33.04 9.65 9.13
C ALA A 637 -33.09 9.83 7.61
N GLY A 638 -32.60 8.83 6.88
CA GLY A 638 -32.83 8.73 5.45
C GLY A 638 -34.27 8.32 5.10
N ARG A 639 -34.49 8.09 3.82
CA ARG A 639 -35.73 7.54 3.24
C ARG A 639 -35.54 6.21 2.52
N HIS A 640 -34.29 5.79 2.33
CA HIS A 640 -33.92 4.44 1.96
C HIS A 640 -34.22 3.44 3.09
N THR A 641 -34.08 2.15 2.80
CA THR A 641 -34.15 1.09 3.81
C THR A 641 -33.20 1.41 4.95
N LEU A 642 -33.73 1.45 6.19
CA LEU A 642 -32.94 1.75 7.39
C LEU A 642 -32.63 0.46 8.15
N GLY A 643 -32.01 -0.50 7.46
CA GLY A 643 -31.54 -1.74 8.04
C GLY A 643 -30.30 -1.58 8.93
N TRP A 644 -29.84 -2.70 9.48
CA TRP A 644 -28.60 -2.77 10.23
C TRP A 644 -27.41 -2.44 9.31
N GLY A 645 -26.66 -1.40 9.67
CA GLY A 645 -25.60 -0.78 8.84
C GLY A 645 -26.06 0.46 8.06
N GLU A 646 -27.22 0.40 7.40
CA GLU A 646 -27.69 1.46 6.48
C GLU A 646 -27.93 2.81 7.16
N MET A 647 -28.44 2.79 8.40
CA MET A 647 -28.65 4.01 9.19
C MET A 647 -27.38 4.86 9.36
N LEU A 648 -27.52 6.15 9.06
CA LEU A 648 -26.56 7.18 9.41
C LEU A 648 -26.41 7.26 10.94
N ARG A 649 -25.17 7.13 11.42
CA ARG A 649 -24.81 7.14 12.83
C ARG A 649 -23.94 8.34 13.16
N LEU A 650 -24.33 9.11 14.17
CA LEU A 650 -23.49 10.08 14.86
C LEU A 650 -22.75 9.37 15.98
N THR A 651 -21.41 9.43 16.01
CA THR A 651 -20.58 8.57 16.85
C THR A 651 -19.50 9.33 17.61
N GLN A 652 -19.13 8.84 18.79
CA GLN A 652 -17.99 9.34 19.57
C GLN A 652 -17.21 8.16 20.15
N ARG A 653 -15.88 8.23 20.10
CA ARG A 653 -15.01 7.20 20.68
C ARG A 653 -15.08 7.19 22.19
N VAL A 654 -15.23 5.99 22.75
CA VAL A 654 -15.15 5.77 24.21
C VAL A 654 -14.00 4.82 24.51
N ASN A 655 -13.33 5.05 25.63
CA ASN A 655 -12.12 4.29 25.99
C ASN A 655 -12.44 3.00 26.77
N ASP A 656 -13.66 2.88 27.29
CA ASP A 656 -14.07 1.89 28.28
C ASP A 656 -15.60 1.70 28.24
N ALA A 657 -16.09 0.62 28.83
CA ALA A 657 -17.49 0.27 28.95
C ALA A 657 -17.76 -0.40 30.31
N PRO A 658 -17.76 0.38 31.42
CA PRO A 658 -18.06 -0.12 32.76
C PRO A 658 -19.47 -0.75 32.88
N PRO A 659 -19.72 -1.59 33.90
CA PRO A 659 -21.05 -2.18 34.13
C PRO A 659 -22.17 -1.14 34.28
N GLY A 660 -23.38 -1.52 33.89
CA GLY A 660 -24.57 -0.68 34.05
C GLY A 660 -24.54 0.60 33.20
N LEU A 661 -24.20 0.49 31.91
CA LEU A 661 -24.15 1.63 31.01
C LEU A 661 -25.52 2.31 30.87
N ARG A 662 -25.56 3.61 31.17
CA ARG A 662 -26.70 4.50 31.01
C ARG A 662 -26.34 5.62 30.05
N LEU A 663 -27.12 5.75 28.98
CA LEU A 663 -27.04 6.83 28.01
C LEU A 663 -28.17 7.83 28.28
N ARG A 664 -27.85 9.11 28.43
CA ARG A 664 -28.82 10.21 28.54
C ARG A 664 -28.65 11.14 27.34
N VAL A 665 -29.76 11.52 26.71
CA VAL A 665 -29.76 12.41 25.53
C VAL A 665 -30.79 13.53 25.73
N LEU A 666 -30.37 14.78 25.59
CA LEU A 666 -31.21 15.97 25.65
C LEU A 666 -31.74 16.27 24.25
N VAL A 667 -33.01 15.97 24.00
CA VAL A 667 -33.60 15.91 22.66
C VAL A 667 -34.80 16.84 22.49
N ARG A 668 -34.96 17.34 21.27
CA ARG A 668 -36.17 18.01 20.75
C ARG A 668 -36.53 17.37 19.40
N ASN A 669 -37.79 16.97 19.21
CA ASN A 669 -38.24 16.29 18.00
C ASN A 669 -39.69 16.69 17.65
N PRO A 670 -39.96 17.38 16.52
CA PRO A 670 -41.30 17.87 16.19
C PRO A 670 -42.27 16.76 15.78
N LEU A 671 -41.76 15.60 15.35
CA LEU A 671 -42.54 14.41 15.00
C LEU A 671 -42.16 13.25 15.92
N GLN A 672 -43.08 12.30 16.11
CA GLN A 672 -42.76 11.04 16.78
C GLN A 672 -41.67 10.28 15.99
N LEU A 673 -40.67 9.76 16.69
CA LEU A 673 -39.59 8.99 16.08
C LEU A 673 -38.98 7.97 17.04
N LYS A 674 -38.25 7.00 16.50
CA LYS A 674 -37.44 6.04 17.26
C LYS A 674 -35.97 6.47 17.24
N LEU A 675 -35.41 6.69 18.42
CA LEU A 675 -33.99 7.00 18.61
C LEU A 675 -33.25 5.72 19.03
N LEU A 676 -32.23 5.36 18.26
CA LEU A 676 -31.28 4.29 18.57
C LEU A 676 -30.09 4.86 19.34
N GLY A 677 -29.73 4.21 20.45
CA GLY A 677 -28.47 4.42 21.16
C GLY A 677 -27.73 3.11 21.34
N GLU A 678 -26.45 3.06 20.96
CA GLU A 678 -25.63 1.85 21.06
C GLU A 678 -24.18 2.13 21.42
N VAL A 679 -23.58 1.24 22.20
CA VAL A 679 -22.12 1.17 22.41
C VAL A 679 -21.64 -0.16 21.83
N CYS A 680 -20.76 -0.11 20.83
CA CYS A 680 -20.28 -1.29 20.10
C CYS A 680 -18.75 -1.31 20.00
N GLU A 681 -18.20 -2.51 19.84
CA GLU A 681 -16.84 -2.67 19.32
C GLU A 681 -16.83 -2.31 17.83
N ARG A 682 -15.96 -1.41 17.41
CA ARG A 682 -15.99 -0.86 16.05
C ARG A 682 -14.66 -0.25 15.63
N HIS A 683 -14.20 -0.64 14.43
CA HIS A 683 -13.07 0.05 13.80
C HIS A 683 -13.51 1.33 13.09
N LEU A 684 -14.26 1.22 11.98
CA LEU A 684 -14.71 2.41 11.22
C LEU A 684 -16.21 2.41 10.92
N ILE A 685 -16.73 1.40 10.21
CA ILE A 685 -18.16 1.32 9.82
C ILE A 685 -18.87 0.10 10.44
N TYR A 686 -18.25 -1.08 10.36
CA TYR A 686 -18.81 -2.31 10.92
C TYR A 686 -18.77 -2.32 12.45
N THR A 687 -19.88 -2.74 13.04
CA THR A 687 -20.05 -2.97 14.48
C THR A 687 -19.96 -4.46 14.79
N GLU A 688 -19.18 -4.80 15.82
CA GLU A 688 -19.18 -6.08 16.52
C GLU A 688 -19.64 -5.84 17.97
N ALA A 689 -20.11 -6.90 18.65
CA ALA A 689 -20.45 -6.92 20.08
C ALA A 689 -21.08 -5.62 20.63
N CYS A 690 -22.39 -5.44 20.42
CA CYS A 690 -23.11 -4.22 20.80
C CYS A 690 -23.92 -4.33 22.11
N ARG A 691 -24.03 -3.20 22.80
CA ARG A 691 -25.04 -2.92 23.83
C ARG A 691 -25.95 -1.81 23.30
N THR A 692 -27.18 -2.17 22.92
CA THR A 692 -28.08 -1.35 22.11
C THR A 692 -29.45 -1.20 22.75
N ARG A 693 -30.04 0.00 22.67
CA ARG A 693 -31.42 0.29 23.07
C ARG A 693 -32.08 1.25 22.09
N GLN A 694 -33.39 1.09 21.93
CA GLN A 694 -34.26 2.00 21.22
C GLN A 694 -35.14 2.74 22.23
N ALA A 695 -35.44 4.01 21.96
CA ALA A 695 -36.42 4.79 22.68
C ALA A 695 -37.43 5.38 21.70
N GLU A 696 -38.72 5.14 21.93
CA GLU A 696 -39.79 5.80 21.19
C GLU A 696 -40.03 7.19 21.77
N LEU A 697 -39.83 8.23 20.96
CA LEU A 697 -39.92 9.62 21.36
C LEU A 697 -41.23 10.21 20.82
N PRO A 698 -42.21 10.58 21.67
CA PRO A 698 -43.38 11.34 21.22
C PRO A 698 -42.97 12.73 20.70
N ALA A 699 -43.82 13.43 19.97
CA ALA A 699 -43.52 14.81 19.54
C ALA A 699 -43.19 15.73 20.75
N SER A 700 -42.36 16.75 20.52
CA SER A 700 -41.88 17.69 21.54
C SER A 700 -41.41 19.00 20.91
N GLU A 701 -42.00 20.13 21.30
CA GLU A 701 -41.47 21.45 20.96
C GLU A 701 -40.35 21.89 21.92
N GLY A 702 -40.35 21.38 23.16
CA GLY A 702 -39.32 21.62 24.15
C GLY A 702 -38.21 20.56 24.15
N PHE A 703 -37.02 20.94 24.62
CA PHE A 703 -35.94 19.99 24.93
C PHE A 703 -36.25 19.22 26.21
N ARG A 704 -36.02 17.91 26.20
CA ARG A 704 -36.18 17.02 27.37
C ARG A 704 -35.09 15.97 27.42
N TRP A 705 -34.71 15.53 28.62
CA TRP A 705 -33.82 14.39 28.79
C TRP A 705 -34.57 13.08 28.56
N VAL A 706 -33.99 12.20 27.75
CA VAL A 706 -34.39 10.81 27.59
C VAL A 706 -33.24 9.92 28.05
N THR A 707 -33.57 8.83 28.75
CA THR A 707 -32.58 7.87 29.28
C THR A 707 -32.76 6.52 28.59
N LEU A 708 -31.67 5.95 28.10
CA LEU A 708 -31.57 4.62 27.49
C LEU A 708 -30.65 3.76 28.37
N GLU A 709 -31.24 2.77 29.04
CA GLU A 709 -30.51 1.84 29.92
C GLU A 709 -29.87 0.70 29.09
N LEU A 710 -28.67 0.96 28.57
CA LEU A 710 -27.90 0.01 27.75
C LEU A 710 -27.48 -1.24 28.56
N GLY A 711 -27.22 -1.06 29.86
CA GLY A 711 -26.92 -2.12 30.82
C GLY A 711 -25.54 -2.76 30.60
N GLY A 712 -25.48 -4.08 30.76
CA GLY A 712 -24.26 -4.87 30.58
C GLY A 712 -23.42 -5.00 31.86
N ASN A 713 -22.63 -6.08 31.93
CA ASN A 713 -21.83 -6.45 33.10
C ASN A 713 -20.34 -6.06 32.94
N GLY A 714 -20.06 -5.06 32.09
CA GLY A 714 -18.69 -4.68 31.72
C GLY A 714 -18.04 -5.63 30.71
N GLU A 715 -18.84 -6.42 29.97
CA GLU A 715 -18.31 -7.40 29.01
C GLU A 715 -17.71 -6.78 27.74
N LEU A 716 -18.07 -5.53 27.43
CA LEU A 716 -17.40 -4.71 26.41
C LEU A 716 -16.11 -4.05 26.94
N GLY A 717 -15.78 -4.22 28.23
CA GLY A 717 -14.51 -3.78 28.80
C GLY A 717 -13.34 -4.48 28.09
N GLN A 718 -12.53 -3.69 27.39
CA GLN A 718 -11.61 -4.15 26.33
C GLN A 718 -10.54 -5.13 26.85
N ARG A 719 -10.84 -6.43 26.80
CA ARG A 719 -9.94 -7.54 27.17
C ARG A 719 -9.51 -8.30 25.92
N GLY A 720 -8.19 -8.48 25.73
CA GLY A 720 -7.61 -9.29 24.66
C GLY A 720 -6.71 -8.51 23.70
N TRP A 721 -6.07 -9.25 22.79
CA TRP A 721 -5.23 -8.71 21.72
C TRP A 721 -5.63 -9.33 20.37
N PRO A 722 -5.81 -8.54 19.30
CA PRO A 722 -5.69 -7.07 19.27
C PRO A 722 -6.86 -6.37 19.97
N LYS A 723 -6.58 -5.23 20.61
CA LYS A 723 -7.60 -4.41 21.30
C LYS A 723 -8.55 -3.77 20.29
N ARG A 724 -9.85 -4.06 20.42
CA ARG A 724 -10.91 -3.44 19.62
C ARG A 724 -11.25 -2.05 20.17
N GLY A 725 -11.50 -1.09 19.28
CA GLY A 725 -11.98 0.23 19.67
C GLY A 725 -13.46 0.18 20.03
N LEU A 726 -13.92 1.03 20.94
CA LEU A 726 -15.34 1.22 21.26
C LEU A 726 -15.83 2.57 20.71
N ALA A 727 -17.11 2.64 20.36
CA ALA A 727 -17.79 3.88 20.03
C ALA A 727 -19.23 3.87 20.57
N LEU A 728 -19.65 4.99 21.16
CA LEU A 728 -21.06 5.35 21.26
C LEU A 728 -21.56 5.74 19.85
N SER A 729 -22.75 5.29 19.47
CA SER A 729 -23.46 5.72 18.27
C SER A 729 -24.91 6.11 18.60
N LEU A 730 -25.40 7.16 17.95
CA LEU A 730 -26.79 7.60 17.92
C LEU A 730 -27.30 7.55 16.48
N ALA A 731 -28.50 7.03 16.26
CA ALA A 731 -29.16 7.02 14.95
C ALA A 731 -30.68 7.24 15.09
N VAL A 732 -31.32 7.71 14.02
CA VAL A 732 -32.79 7.84 13.95
C VAL A 732 -33.32 6.73 13.03
N GLU A 733 -34.19 5.88 13.57
CA GLU A 733 -34.74 4.72 12.87
C GLU A 733 -36.01 5.03 12.09
N THR A 734 -36.72 6.12 12.40
CA THR A 734 -37.98 6.48 11.73
C THR A 734 -37.70 7.29 10.47
N PRO A 735 -37.99 6.77 9.26
CA PRO A 735 -37.69 7.46 8.00
C PRO A 735 -38.34 8.84 7.92
N SER A 736 -37.71 9.77 7.21
CA SER A 736 -38.16 11.17 7.06
C SER A 736 -38.24 12.02 8.34
N THR A 737 -37.78 11.53 9.49
CA THR A 737 -37.80 12.31 10.75
C THR A 737 -36.42 12.88 11.10
N LYS A 738 -36.42 13.88 11.99
CA LYS A 738 -35.20 14.48 12.54
C LYS A 738 -35.33 14.69 14.05
N VAL A 739 -34.21 14.56 14.74
CA VAL A 739 -34.04 14.93 16.15
C VAL A 739 -32.99 16.05 16.25
N GLU A 740 -33.23 17.02 17.11
CA GLU A 740 -32.22 17.95 17.57
C GLU A 740 -31.70 17.49 18.93
N ILE A 741 -30.38 17.43 19.08
CA ILE A 741 -29.67 16.94 20.25
C ILE A 741 -28.83 18.09 20.81
N ALA A 742 -29.09 18.50 22.05
CA ALA A 742 -28.38 19.59 22.74
C ALA A 742 -27.49 19.10 23.90
N GLY A 743 -27.38 17.79 24.10
CA GLY A 743 -26.54 17.21 25.12
C GLY A 743 -26.60 15.69 25.11
N VAL A 744 -25.46 15.05 25.36
CA VAL A 744 -25.31 13.59 25.47
C VAL A 744 -24.41 13.29 26.67
N SER A 745 -24.78 12.31 27.47
CA SER A 745 -24.01 11.81 28.61
C SER A 745 -24.05 10.30 28.61
N LEU A 746 -22.89 9.65 28.78
CA LEU A 746 -22.75 8.20 28.87
C LEU A 746 -21.95 7.85 30.13
N GLN A 747 -22.58 7.15 31.06
CA GLN A 747 -22.02 6.83 32.37
C GLN A 747 -22.21 5.35 32.68
N GLY A 748 -21.30 4.76 33.45
CA GLY A 748 -21.51 3.45 34.07
C GLY A 748 -22.20 3.58 35.43
N SER A 749 -22.29 2.46 36.14
CA SER A 749 -22.64 2.43 37.56
C SER A 749 -21.62 3.15 38.45
N ASP A 750 -20.43 3.48 37.94
CA ASP A 750 -19.41 4.32 38.58
C ASP A 750 -19.74 5.82 38.52
N GLY A 751 -20.75 6.23 37.74
CA GLY A 751 -21.14 7.64 37.57
C GLY A 751 -20.14 8.49 36.79
N ARG A 752 -19.07 7.89 36.25
CA ARG A 752 -18.02 8.59 35.50
C ARG A 752 -18.49 8.86 34.09
N GLU A 753 -18.41 10.12 33.66
CA GLU A 753 -18.67 10.50 32.28
C GLU A 753 -17.61 9.91 31.33
N LEU A 754 -18.06 9.26 30.25
CA LEU A 754 -17.21 8.57 29.28
C LEU A 754 -17.02 9.38 27.99
N LEU A 755 -17.86 10.40 27.75
CA LEU A 755 -17.74 11.31 26.60
C LEU A 755 -16.81 12.48 26.92
N LYS A 756 -16.11 12.98 25.89
CA LYS A 756 -15.23 14.15 25.99
C LYS A 756 -15.96 15.45 25.69
N ASN A 757 -16.88 15.42 24.74
CA ASN A 757 -17.64 16.59 24.28
C ASN A 757 -19.15 16.25 24.27
N GLY A 758 -19.74 16.06 25.45
CA GLY A 758 -21.15 15.70 25.58
C GLY A 758 -22.12 16.86 25.27
N GLY A 759 -21.72 18.11 25.56
CA GLY A 759 -22.54 19.31 25.40
C GLY A 759 -22.40 20.05 24.07
N PHE A 760 -21.53 19.60 23.17
CA PHE A 760 -21.18 20.27 21.91
C PHE A 760 -20.62 21.70 22.08
N GLU A 761 -19.98 21.98 23.22
CA GLU A 761 -19.35 23.28 23.54
C GLU A 761 -18.15 23.54 22.62
N ASP A 762 -17.32 22.51 22.39
CA ASP A 762 -16.26 22.47 21.37
C ASP A 762 -16.81 22.16 19.96
N GLY A 763 -18.07 22.53 19.70
CA GLY A 763 -18.83 22.15 18.52
C GLY A 763 -18.87 20.64 18.33
N MET A 764 -18.35 20.17 17.19
CA MET A 764 -18.31 18.75 16.82
C MET A 764 -16.95 18.07 17.06
N ALA A 765 -16.08 18.65 17.88
CA ALA A 765 -14.86 17.97 18.33
C ALA A 765 -15.20 16.59 18.90
N HIS A 766 -14.43 15.56 18.51
CA HIS A 766 -14.63 14.14 18.82
C HIS A 766 -15.88 13.46 18.23
N TRP A 767 -16.83 14.20 17.67
CA TRP A 767 -18.02 13.66 17.02
C TRP A 767 -17.74 13.37 15.54
N PHE A 768 -17.95 12.12 15.14
CA PHE A 768 -17.70 11.61 13.80
C PHE A 768 -18.94 10.86 13.30
N PHE A 769 -19.24 10.89 12.01
CA PHE A 769 -20.42 10.19 11.48
C PHE A 769 -20.04 9.04 10.55
N SER A 770 -21.00 8.16 10.25
CA SER A 770 -20.83 7.07 9.28
C SER A 770 -22.15 6.59 8.69
N SER A 771 -22.10 6.08 7.47
CA SER A 771 -23.18 5.28 6.85
C SER A 771 -22.54 4.02 6.26
N ASP A 772 -22.98 2.83 6.68
CA ASP A 772 -22.59 1.59 6.01
C ASP A 772 -23.63 1.24 4.93
N ARG A 773 -23.28 0.34 4.00
CA ARG A 773 -24.13 -0.29 2.96
C ARG A 773 -24.75 0.64 1.90
N HIS A 774 -25.34 1.78 2.25
CA HIS A 774 -25.92 2.74 1.31
C HIS A 774 -24.92 3.84 0.87
N HIS A 775 -23.87 3.41 0.17
CA HIS A 775 -22.71 4.26 -0.15
C HIS A 775 -22.77 5.00 -1.50
N LEU A 776 -23.74 4.69 -2.38
CA LEU A 776 -23.82 5.30 -3.72
C LEU A 776 -24.03 6.83 -3.69
N PRO A 777 -24.92 7.39 -2.83
CA PRO A 777 -25.17 8.83 -2.79
C PRO A 777 -23.91 9.68 -2.49
N TRP A 778 -22.96 9.11 -1.76
CA TRP A 778 -21.76 9.80 -1.26
C TRP A 778 -20.64 9.93 -2.30
N HIS A 779 -20.67 9.13 -3.38
CA HIS A 779 -19.56 9.03 -4.34
C HIS A 779 -20.05 8.86 -5.78
N ALA A 780 -19.42 9.54 -6.73
CA ALA A 780 -19.66 9.32 -8.17
C ALA A 780 -19.34 7.89 -8.65
N LYS A 781 -18.56 7.11 -7.88
CA LYS A 781 -18.16 5.72 -8.16
C LYS A 781 -17.51 5.52 -9.53
N SER A 782 -16.82 6.55 -10.02
CA SER A 782 -15.99 6.53 -11.22
C SER A 782 -15.13 7.80 -11.20
N LEU A 783 -13.82 7.65 -11.33
CA LEU A 783 -12.82 8.71 -11.35
C LEU A 783 -12.97 9.62 -12.60
N PRO A 784 -13.18 9.09 -13.83
CA PRO A 784 -13.55 9.91 -14.98
C PRO A 784 -14.85 10.69 -14.76
N LEU A 785 -15.89 10.06 -14.21
CA LEU A 785 -17.16 10.75 -13.91
C LEU A 785 -16.99 11.81 -12.83
N HIS A 786 -16.17 11.55 -11.81
CA HIS A 786 -15.87 12.51 -10.75
C HIS A 786 -15.13 13.75 -11.29
N TRP A 787 -14.13 13.57 -12.17
CA TRP A 787 -13.48 14.70 -12.85
C TRP A 787 -14.43 15.48 -13.76
N TYR A 788 -15.31 14.80 -14.50
CA TYR A 788 -16.34 15.45 -15.31
C TYR A 788 -17.34 16.22 -14.44
N PHE A 789 -17.83 15.61 -13.36
CA PHE A 789 -18.81 16.22 -12.47
C PHE A 789 -18.24 17.46 -11.78
N GLU A 790 -17.04 17.37 -11.19
CA GLU A 790 -16.49 18.50 -10.42
C GLU A 790 -15.85 19.58 -11.31
N GLN A 791 -15.21 19.21 -12.42
CA GLN A 791 -14.36 20.10 -13.24
C GLN A 791 -14.73 20.14 -14.73
N GLY A 792 -15.81 19.48 -15.13
CA GLY A 792 -16.34 19.46 -16.50
C GLY A 792 -15.46 18.70 -17.49
N GLY A 793 -15.84 18.78 -18.76
CA GLY A 793 -15.06 18.23 -19.87
C GLY A 793 -13.61 18.76 -19.92
N ILE A 794 -13.39 20.00 -19.50
CA ILE A 794 -12.04 20.59 -19.43
C ILE A 794 -11.18 19.85 -18.39
N GLY A 795 -11.66 19.71 -17.15
CA GLY A 795 -10.91 19.02 -16.10
C GLY A 795 -10.73 17.53 -16.37
N LEU A 796 -11.72 16.87 -16.97
CA LEU A 796 -11.62 15.49 -17.46
C LEU A 796 -10.48 15.33 -18.47
N VAL A 797 -10.46 16.15 -19.53
CA VAL A 797 -9.44 16.09 -20.59
C VAL A 797 -8.04 16.42 -20.04
N LEU A 798 -7.92 17.41 -19.15
CA LEU A 798 -6.65 17.75 -18.50
C LEU A 798 -6.14 16.60 -17.63
N SER A 799 -7.01 15.97 -16.85
CA SER A 799 -6.66 14.88 -15.93
C SER A 799 -6.26 13.60 -16.66
N LEU A 800 -7.05 13.20 -17.67
CA LEU A 800 -6.72 12.08 -18.56
C LEU A 800 -5.43 12.36 -19.37
N GLY A 801 -5.25 13.60 -19.85
CA GLY A 801 -4.05 14.02 -20.56
C GLY A 801 -2.79 13.93 -19.69
N LEU A 802 -2.83 14.44 -18.46
CA LEU A 802 -1.74 14.34 -17.49
C LEU A 802 -1.41 12.88 -17.15
N TRP A 803 -2.43 12.05 -16.91
CA TRP A 803 -2.28 10.62 -16.67
C TRP A 803 -1.64 9.88 -17.85
N ALA A 804 -2.18 10.05 -19.06
CA ALA A 804 -1.71 9.38 -20.27
C ALA A 804 -0.27 9.80 -20.62
N LEU A 805 0.05 11.09 -20.48
CA LEU A 805 1.41 11.59 -20.66
C LEU A 805 2.38 11.04 -19.60
N ALA A 806 1.97 10.95 -18.33
CA ALA A 806 2.79 10.37 -17.28
C ALA A 806 3.06 8.88 -17.56
N LEU A 807 2.01 8.08 -17.79
CA LEU A 807 2.07 6.64 -18.06
C LEU A 807 2.88 6.34 -19.33
N GLY A 808 2.62 7.05 -20.43
CA GLY A 808 3.34 6.89 -21.70
C GLY A 808 4.83 7.20 -21.57
N ARG A 809 5.20 8.23 -20.80
CA ARG A 809 6.61 8.58 -20.54
C ARG A 809 7.36 7.50 -19.78
N VAL A 810 6.75 6.86 -18.79
CA VAL A 810 7.40 5.81 -17.97
C VAL A 810 7.32 4.42 -18.58
N SER A 811 6.39 4.17 -19.50
CA SER A 811 6.24 2.86 -20.14
C SER A 811 7.06 2.74 -21.44
N TRP A 812 7.05 3.76 -22.30
CA TRP A 812 7.74 3.73 -23.60
C TRP A 812 8.61 4.96 -23.91
N GLY A 813 8.31 6.12 -23.31
CA GLY A 813 9.00 7.38 -23.60
C GLY A 813 10.29 7.64 -22.80
N ASN A 814 10.68 8.92 -22.75
CA ASN A 814 11.96 9.41 -22.21
C ASN A 814 12.14 9.27 -20.68
N ALA A 815 11.23 8.59 -19.97
CA ALA A 815 11.40 8.21 -18.57
C ALA A 815 11.50 6.69 -18.38
N ALA A 816 11.25 5.86 -19.41
CA ALA A 816 11.15 4.40 -19.29
C ALA A 816 12.44 3.68 -18.82
N GLY A 817 13.60 4.30 -19.00
CA GLY A 817 14.87 3.80 -18.44
C GLY A 817 15.17 4.27 -17.01
N HIS A 818 14.33 5.11 -16.39
CA HIS A 818 14.50 5.52 -14.99
C HIS A 818 14.24 4.34 -14.04
N PRO A 819 14.96 4.19 -12.91
CA PRO A 819 14.74 3.07 -12.00
C PRO A 819 13.29 2.94 -11.49
N LEU A 820 12.58 4.03 -11.16
CA LEU A 820 11.21 3.93 -10.66
C LEU A 820 10.14 3.67 -11.75
N ALA A 821 10.50 3.78 -13.03
CA ALA A 821 9.53 3.78 -14.13
C ALA A 821 8.64 2.51 -14.21
N PRO A 822 9.14 1.27 -14.01
CA PRO A 822 8.29 0.08 -14.09
C PRO A 822 7.20 0.03 -13.01
N ALA A 823 7.53 0.40 -11.76
CA ALA A 823 6.54 0.47 -10.68
C ALA A 823 5.58 1.64 -10.88
N LEU A 824 6.08 2.78 -11.34
CA LEU A 824 5.26 3.97 -11.56
C LEU A 824 4.23 3.76 -12.69
N ALA A 825 4.61 3.03 -13.75
CA ALA A 825 3.69 2.62 -14.80
C ALA A 825 2.58 1.69 -14.27
N GLY A 826 2.95 0.67 -13.48
CA GLY A 826 1.98 -0.21 -12.84
C GLY A 826 1.05 0.53 -11.88
N ALA A 827 1.59 1.47 -11.10
CA ALA A 827 0.82 2.27 -10.14
C ALA A 827 -0.21 3.17 -10.83
N LEU A 828 0.19 3.89 -11.87
CA LEU A 828 -0.70 4.75 -12.65
C LEU A 828 -1.76 3.96 -13.42
N LEU A 829 -1.42 2.78 -13.95
CA LEU A 829 -2.40 1.90 -14.59
C LEU A 829 -3.37 1.32 -13.55
N GLY A 830 -2.85 0.75 -12.45
CA GLY A 830 -3.66 0.12 -11.41
C GLY A 830 -4.64 1.10 -10.77
N PHE A 831 -4.18 2.32 -10.44
CA PHE A 831 -5.05 3.35 -9.88
C PHE A 831 -6.18 3.75 -10.84
N MET A 832 -5.89 3.89 -12.14
CA MET A 832 -6.93 4.17 -13.14
C MET A 832 -7.93 3.01 -13.27
N LEU A 833 -7.46 1.75 -13.21
CA LEU A 833 -8.33 0.57 -13.29
C LEU A 833 -9.27 0.44 -12.08
N VAL A 834 -8.81 0.77 -10.86
CA VAL A 834 -9.71 0.94 -9.69
C VAL A 834 -10.63 2.15 -9.91
N GLY A 835 -10.08 3.24 -10.45
CA GLY A 835 -10.80 4.47 -10.76
C GLY A 835 -11.94 4.31 -11.78
N LEU A 836 -11.99 3.23 -12.56
CA LEU A 836 -13.18 2.94 -13.41
C LEU A 836 -14.43 2.62 -12.57
N PHE A 837 -14.28 2.26 -11.29
CA PHE A 837 -15.36 1.78 -10.41
C PHE A 837 -15.52 2.56 -9.10
N ASP A 838 -14.62 3.49 -8.79
CA ASP A 838 -14.61 4.31 -7.58
C ASP A 838 -14.01 5.71 -7.86
N SER A 839 -14.42 6.73 -7.09
CA SER A 839 -14.00 8.13 -7.29
C SER A 839 -12.55 8.41 -6.88
N LEU A 840 -12.07 7.79 -5.80
CA LEU A 840 -10.69 7.77 -5.27
C LEU A 840 -10.05 9.11 -4.85
N VAL A 841 -10.21 10.18 -5.61
CA VAL A 841 -9.55 11.49 -5.36
C VAL A 841 -10.41 12.47 -4.56
N ASP A 842 -11.62 12.05 -4.20
CA ASP A 842 -12.46 12.61 -3.14
C ASP A 842 -11.81 12.45 -1.75
N GLY A 843 -10.93 11.47 -1.57
CA GLY A 843 -10.03 11.35 -0.42
C GLY A 843 -8.74 12.16 -0.61
N ALA A 844 -8.60 13.30 0.06
CA ALA A 844 -7.47 14.22 -0.11
C ALA A 844 -6.07 13.57 0.04
N ARG A 845 -5.92 12.66 1.01
CA ARG A 845 -4.67 11.92 1.25
C ARG A 845 -4.27 11.04 0.06
N LEU A 846 -5.26 10.38 -0.55
CA LEU A 846 -5.07 9.53 -1.73
C LEU A 846 -4.85 10.35 -3.01
N ALA A 847 -5.59 11.44 -3.18
CA ALA A 847 -5.39 12.40 -4.27
C ALA A 847 -3.96 12.98 -4.28
N PHE A 848 -3.39 13.29 -3.10
CA PHE A 848 -2.00 13.75 -2.97
C PHE A 848 -0.98 12.68 -3.37
N LEU A 849 -1.19 11.41 -2.99
CA LEU A 849 -0.34 10.29 -3.41
C LEU A 849 -0.39 10.09 -4.93
N TYR A 850 -1.59 10.09 -5.52
CA TYR A 850 -1.79 9.97 -6.97
C TYR A 850 -1.15 11.13 -7.73
N GLY A 851 -1.46 12.38 -7.35
CA GLY A 851 -0.91 13.58 -7.99
C GLY A 851 0.62 13.65 -7.87
N THR A 852 1.19 13.24 -6.74
CA THR A 852 2.65 13.05 -6.59
C THR A 852 3.21 12.11 -7.66
N LEU A 853 2.57 10.95 -7.86
CA LEU A 853 3.02 9.93 -8.79
C LEU A 853 2.87 10.38 -10.26
N VAL A 854 1.82 11.13 -10.60
CA VAL A 854 1.67 11.81 -11.90
C VAL A 854 2.78 12.84 -12.12
N CYS A 855 3.00 13.75 -11.17
CA CYS A 855 4.07 14.76 -11.26
C CYS A 855 5.46 14.12 -11.40
N LEU A 856 5.72 13.00 -10.70
CA LEU A 856 6.94 12.21 -10.88
C LEU A 856 7.01 11.62 -12.30
N GLY A 857 5.96 11.00 -12.82
CA GLY A 857 5.96 10.41 -14.18
C GLY A 857 6.25 11.43 -15.28
N LEU A 858 5.73 12.65 -15.12
CA LEU A 858 6.01 13.78 -16.01
C LEU A 858 7.45 14.32 -15.86
N GLY A 859 7.97 14.39 -14.63
CA GLY A 859 9.27 15.00 -14.31
C GLY A 859 10.49 14.08 -14.44
N LEU A 860 10.31 12.76 -14.32
CA LEU A 860 11.40 11.77 -14.36
C LEU A 860 12.08 11.71 -15.73
N ARG A 861 13.37 11.33 -15.72
CA ARG A 861 14.22 11.27 -16.92
C ARG A 861 15.04 9.99 -16.95
N THR A 862 15.26 9.47 -18.15
CA THR A 862 16.28 8.45 -18.40
C THR A 862 17.67 8.94 -18.02
N PRO A 863 18.50 8.06 -17.44
CA PRO A 863 19.95 8.18 -17.53
C PRO A 863 20.38 8.39 -18.99
N PRO A 864 21.27 9.35 -19.32
CA PRO A 864 22.01 9.29 -20.58
C PRO A 864 22.87 8.01 -20.65
N PRO A 865 23.20 7.55 -21.88
CA PRO A 865 24.19 6.49 -22.06
C PRO A 865 25.55 6.90 -21.47
N PRO A 866 26.44 5.94 -21.16
CA PRO A 866 27.82 6.25 -20.76
C PRO A 866 28.50 7.08 -21.84
N ALA A 867 29.36 8.03 -21.43
CA ALA A 867 30.17 8.78 -22.37
C ALA A 867 31.12 7.82 -23.09
N VAL A 868 31.11 7.84 -24.42
CA VAL A 868 32.16 7.20 -25.23
C VAL A 868 33.46 7.95 -24.91
N PRO A 869 34.54 7.28 -24.49
CA PRO A 869 35.84 7.93 -24.36
C PRO A 869 36.24 8.49 -25.72
N VAL A 870 36.51 9.80 -25.78
CA VAL A 870 37.18 10.37 -26.95
C VAL A 870 38.58 9.75 -26.97
N PRO A 871 39.01 9.09 -28.08
CA PRO A 871 40.38 8.59 -28.16
C PRO A 871 41.36 9.76 -27.94
N PRO A 872 42.53 9.53 -27.32
CA PRO A 872 43.53 10.58 -27.21
C PRO A 872 43.85 11.12 -28.61
N PRO A 873 44.11 12.43 -28.76
CA PRO A 873 44.60 12.95 -30.03
C PRO A 873 45.87 12.20 -30.42
N PRO A 874 46.09 11.91 -31.71
CA PRO A 874 47.32 11.26 -32.15
C PRO A 874 48.52 12.09 -31.69
N GLU A 875 49.55 11.43 -31.17
CA GLU A 875 50.78 12.10 -30.78
C GLU A 875 51.36 12.84 -32.01
N PRO A 876 51.82 14.10 -31.86
CA PRO A 876 52.45 14.80 -32.96
C PRO A 876 53.70 14.02 -33.38
N ALA A 877 53.77 13.63 -34.65
CA ALA A 877 54.92 12.92 -35.19
C ALA A 877 56.19 13.75 -34.97
N SER A 878 57.15 13.19 -34.24
CA SER A 878 58.48 13.78 -34.06
C SER A 878 59.21 13.76 -35.40
N ALA A 879 59.48 14.94 -35.94
CA ALA A 879 60.45 15.17 -37.02
C ALA A 879 61.86 15.30 -36.44
#